data_AF-A0AAW6YD01-F1
#
_entry.id   AF-A0AAW6YD01-F1
#
_cell.length_a   1.000
_cell.length_b   1.000
_cell.length_c   1.000
_cell.angle_alpha   90.00
_cell.angle_beta   90.00
_cell.angle_gamma   90.00
#
_symmetry.space_group_name_H-M   'P 1'
#
loop_
_entity.id
_entity.type
_entity.pdbx_description
1 polymer ?
#
loop_
_entity_poly.entity_id
_entity_poly.type
_entity_poly.pdbx_seq_one_letter_code
_entity_poly.pdbx_strand_id
1 'polypeptide(L)'
;MSYTDEAGTPKTATLTKGEDGNWTSNNPDVAVDPATGKATIPADKVKDGSPVTAKATDTAGNTGEEGTANAGNNPDTTAPSAPEVTPSTTDGSVAVKVPGDAEVGDTVEVTVTPEGSDTPEKVTLTKQADGSWTSDKPETVPNVEAGKDSTTIPQDKVKDGSEVTAQAKDPSGNDSAPITAQAGENADKTAPGKPTIEAKINGTVEITPPADEDTKSVEVNYIDEEGNPQTVTIIKDANEGWIPSEPFDLLTNPDVILPDSETGKITLPADKVKDGSLVKASATDNAGNKGEEATEHAVSNPDLPPGMPEAEALEDRSVRVTMPNDAEVGDFVVIERRIYKGDGFEPDTEASAETLATLTKQQDGSWISDKPENVPSVDVGNNTTIIPANKLKGFADVHVQAKDPAGNESAVPLVYLSPEMPEVTAKTDGSVEITPPAAPYVKSMKVRYIDEAGKPKTATLTKGEDGTWTSDNPDVVVESATGKATIPADKVQDGSEVGANAANGRGVGSRESKANAGNNPDTTAPDKPTVEAKDNGSVEVTPPADEDTKSVEVSYTDEAGTPKTVTITKGTDGTWTSNNPDVAVEPATGKATIPADKVQDGSPVKAKATDNAGNISNEGTANAGNNPDTTAPSAPEVTPSTEDGSVTVKVPSDAEAGDTVEVTVTPEGSDTPEKVTLTKQTDGSWTSSNPTTLPNVEAGQSSTTIPQDKVKDGSPVTAQAKDPAGNESAVVSQPAGNNKVVKLELSLAQDTGASNNDNYTRNGQVNVSGIPSGSEWEYSTDGGQTWNSGSGNSFTLPNNTKVGGIAYSLQARVKGNAASASDTLNMTLDQKAGEFHAIIDGSMNLIGTAEKNSTISINNRSGKANANGEFEFATGIASGATAKKVHYSVVETDLAGNSVSKDVAYTYYRRFAGNTNETYGNENDVILIGTKGGTGDLGALIRSSLTTGSGDDSVYATGVQYRSNTLDMGNGNDFASFKNIAGTINMGAGNDILEARETGNGFFYLAGGNPTINMGAGDDIVRTSSTINTRASIDGGSDFDTLQFVNRDGKAITTTISMISNFEKIDITGTSNNSVTISASDVDRNHSAKATVDASGKSHNNVLIVDGDAGDKVTLSGISKAASSQVTHEGNTYNVYNTGSNELWVDSDITIA
;
A
#
# COMPACT_ATOMS: atom_id res chain seq x y z
N MET A 1 -11.63 91.21 57.12
CA MET A 1 -12.37 89.93 57.10
C MET A 1 -11.68 88.95 56.17
N SER A 2 -11.80 87.66 56.44
CA SER A 2 -11.22 86.54 55.67
C SER A 2 -12.29 85.46 55.43
N TYR A 3 -12.27 84.84 54.25
CA TYR A 3 -13.17 83.75 53.86
C TYR A 3 -12.50 82.85 52.82
N THR A 4 -13.07 81.69 52.52
CA THR A 4 -12.60 80.78 51.46
C THR A 4 -13.57 80.82 50.29
N ASP A 5 -13.07 80.99 49.06
CA ASP A 5 -13.92 80.93 47.85
C ASP A 5 -14.28 79.49 47.46
N GLU A 6 -15.22 79.30 46.54
CA GLU A 6 -15.69 77.98 46.10
C GLU A 6 -14.58 77.06 45.57
N ALA A 7 -13.52 77.64 44.99
CA ALA A 7 -12.34 76.90 44.53
C ALA A 7 -11.40 76.47 45.69
N GLY A 8 -11.73 76.82 46.94
CA GLY A 8 -10.95 76.48 48.12
C GLY A 8 -9.80 77.44 48.43
N THR A 9 -9.74 78.60 47.78
CA THR A 9 -8.66 79.59 47.95
C THR A 9 -9.02 80.62 49.05
N PRO A 10 -8.13 80.89 50.03
CA PRO A 10 -8.37 81.94 51.02
C PRO A 10 -8.37 83.34 50.39
N LYS A 11 -9.37 84.15 50.75
CA LYS A 11 -9.55 85.55 50.34
C LYS A 11 -9.65 86.46 51.55
N THR A 12 -9.27 87.72 51.37
CA THR A 12 -9.40 88.76 52.40
C THR A 12 -10.10 89.99 51.83
N ALA A 13 -10.81 90.70 52.70
CA ALA A 13 -11.40 92.01 52.39
C ALA A 13 -11.23 92.94 53.59
N THR A 14 -10.88 94.19 53.31
CA THR A 14 -10.73 95.28 54.27
C THR A 14 -11.87 96.26 54.06
N LEU A 15 -12.65 96.48 55.12
CA LEU A 15 -13.73 97.45 55.14
C LEU A 15 -13.24 98.72 55.84
N THR A 16 -13.31 99.86 55.16
CA THR A 16 -12.79 101.14 55.66
C THR A 16 -13.93 102.15 55.77
N LYS A 17 -14.03 102.82 56.92
CA LYS A 17 -14.95 103.95 57.11
C LYS A 17 -14.26 105.25 56.71
N GLY A 18 -14.78 105.94 55.71
CA GLY A 18 -14.30 107.22 55.24
C GLY A 18 -14.63 108.37 56.19
N GLU A 19 -13.97 109.52 55.99
CA GLU A 19 -14.21 110.74 56.76
C GLU A 19 -15.63 111.31 56.56
N ASP A 20 -16.28 110.94 55.46
CA ASP A 20 -17.69 111.24 55.15
C ASP A 20 -18.68 110.35 55.93
N GLY A 21 -18.17 109.39 56.70
CA GLY A 21 -18.95 108.47 57.53
C GLY A 21 -19.41 107.20 56.82
N ASN A 22 -19.11 107.03 55.53
CA ASN A 22 -19.52 105.85 54.75
C ASN A 22 -18.48 104.73 54.77
N TRP A 23 -18.93 103.48 54.68
CA TRP A 23 -18.09 102.29 54.58
C TRP A 23 -17.86 101.86 53.14
N THR A 24 -16.64 101.43 52.84
CA THR A 24 -16.23 100.91 51.53
C THR A 24 -15.40 99.63 51.69
N SER A 25 -15.44 98.73 50.69
CA SER A 25 -14.67 97.49 50.66
C SER A 25 -13.59 97.59 49.59
N ASN A 26 -12.40 97.06 49.87
CA ASN A 26 -11.33 96.94 48.87
C ASN A 26 -11.43 95.68 48.00
N ASN A 27 -12.34 94.76 48.34
CA ASN A 27 -12.58 93.54 47.57
C ASN A 27 -13.92 93.66 46.84
N PRO A 28 -13.93 93.63 45.49
CA PRO A 28 -15.14 93.80 44.70
C PRO A 28 -16.17 92.68 44.91
N ASP A 29 -15.74 91.50 45.37
CA ASP A 29 -16.63 90.36 45.64
C ASP A 29 -17.35 90.47 46.99
N VAL A 30 -17.01 91.48 47.80
CA VAL A 30 -17.64 91.75 49.10
C VAL A 30 -18.41 93.06 49.03
N ALA A 31 -19.73 92.96 48.92
CA ALA A 31 -20.62 94.11 48.93
C ALA A 31 -20.75 94.64 50.37
N VAL A 32 -20.53 95.93 50.57
CA VAL A 32 -20.70 96.58 51.88
C VAL A 32 -21.76 97.67 51.80
N ASP A 33 -22.68 97.66 52.76
CA ASP A 33 -23.65 98.74 52.93
C ASP A 33 -22.91 100.00 53.41
N PRO A 34 -22.93 101.11 52.65
CA PRO A 34 -22.14 102.29 52.97
C PRO A 34 -22.54 102.96 54.28
N ALA A 35 -23.80 102.89 54.71
CA ALA A 35 -24.25 103.58 55.91
C ALA A 35 -23.98 102.77 57.19
N THR A 36 -24.07 101.44 57.11
CA THR A 36 -24.03 100.55 58.29
C THR A 36 -22.74 99.76 58.42
N GLY A 37 -21.97 99.59 57.34
CA GLY A 37 -20.77 98.77 57.32
C GLY A 37 -21.04 97.27 57.30
N LYS A 38 -22.29 96.86 57.07
CA LYS A 38 -22.66 95.44 56.93
C LYS A 38 -22.10 94.90 55.60
N ALA A 39 -21.19 93.93 55.68
CA ALA A 39 -20.64 93.24 54.52
C ALA A 39 -21.40 91.95 54.21
N THR A 40 -21.61 91.68 52.92
CA THR A 40 -22.25 90.48 52.38
C THR A 40 -21.34 89.88 51.32
N ILE A 41 -21.06 88.57 51.43
CA ILE A 41 -20.39 87.79 50.38
C ILE A 41 -21.48 87.00 49.66
N PRO A 42 -21.58 87.08 48.31
CA PRO A 42 -22.50 86.24 47.54
C PRO A 42 -22.22 84.74 47.75
N ALA A 43 -23.28 83.92 47.70
CA ALA A 43 -23.16 82.47 47.94
C ALA A 43 -22.22 81.79 46.93
N ASP A 44 -22.28 82.18 45.66
CA ASP A 44 -21.45 81.71 44.55
C ASP A 44 -19.98 82.21 44.60
N LYS A 45 -19.60 82.83 45.72
CA LYS A 45 -18.27 83.41 45.95
C LYS A 45 -17.65 82.96 47.27
N VAL A 46 -18.35 82.14 48.06
CA VAL A 46 -17.87 81.61 49.34
C VAL A 46 -18.19 80.13 49.47
N LYS A 47 -17.21 79.32 49.88
CA LYS A 47 -17.39 77.88 50.00
C LYS A 47 -18.31 77.53 51.18
N ASP A 48 -19.31 76.70 50.92
CA ASP A 48 -20.25 76.18 51.90
C ASP A 48 -19.57 75.58 53.14
N GLY A 49 -20.10 75.91 54.32
CA GLY A 49 -19.60 75.44 55.60
C GLY A 49 -18.21 75.99 56.01
N SER A 50 -17.55 76.78 55.16
CA SER A 50 -16.22 77.32 55.46
C SER A 50 -16.29 78.49 56.45
N PRO A 51 -15.29 78.65 57.34
CA PRO A 51 -15.28 79.72 58.32
C PRO A 51 -14.99 81.08 57.67
N VAL A 52 -15.83 82.07 57.99
CA VAL A 52 -15.64 83.48 57.70
C VAL A 52 -15.28 84.19 59.00
N THR A 53 -14.19 84.95 58.99
CA THR A 53 -13.71 85.68 60.17
C THR A 53 -13.53 87.17 59.94
N ALA A 54 -13.73 87.99 60.98
CA ALA A 54 -13.53 89.42 60.90
C ALA A 54 -13.03 90.02 62.23
N LYS A 55 -12.13 91.01 62.12
CA LYS A 55 -11.63 91.85 63.22
C LYS A 55 -11.77 93.32 62.82
N ALA A 56 -12.03 94.17 63.80
CA ALA A 56 -12.06 95.63 63.63
C ALA A 56 -10.91 96.28 64.40
N THR A 57 -10.29 97.30 63.81
CA THR A 57 -9.20 98.08 64.41
C THR A 57 -9.58 99.56 64.42
N ASP A 58 -9.38 100.25 65.54
CA ASP A 58 -9.63 101.70 65.66
C ASP A 58 -8.47 102.53 65.08
N THR A 59 -8.65 103.85 65.00
CA THR A 59 -7.63 104.78 64.48
C THR A 59 -6.42 104.95 65.40
N ALA A 60 -6.47 104.46 66.64
CA ALA A 60 -5.35 104.40 67.57
C ALA A 60 -4.56 103.08 67.45
N GLY A 61 -5.01 102.14 66.61
CA GLY A 61 -4.36 100.85 66.36
C GLY A 61 -4.82 99.71 67.29
N ASN A 62 -5.81 99.93 68.14
CA ASN A 62 -6.35 98.87 69.00
C ASN A 62 -7.26 97.96 68.18
N THR A 63 -7.08 96.64 68.29
CA THR A 63 -7.87 95.66 67.53
C THR A 63 -8.80 94.90 68.48
N GLY A 64 -10.07 94.76 68.09
CA GLY A 64 -11.08 93.98 68.84
C GLY A 64 -10.93 92.47 68.66
N GLU A 65 -11.71 91.71 69.43
CA GLU A 65 -11.78 90.24 69.32
C GLU A 65 -12.32 89.79 67.94
N GLU A 66 -11.92 88.58 67.53
CA GLU A 66 -12.36 87.99 66.25
C GLU A 66 -13.81 87.53 66.33
N GLY A 67 -14.64 87.99 65.41
CA GLY A 67 -15.92 87.34 65.11
C GLY A 67 -15.70 86.24 64.08
N THR A 68 -16.22 85.04 64.34
CA THR A 68 -16.20 83.89 63.42
C THR A 68 -17.61 83.33 63.22
N ALA A 69 -17.97 83.02 61.98
CA ALA A 69 -19.17 82.28 61.61
C ALA A 69 -18.89 81.42 60.37
N ASN A 70 -19.61 80.32 60.17
CA ASN A 70 -19.48 79.52 58.94
C ASN A 70 -20.45 80.01 57.86
N ALA A 71 -20.03 79.92 56.59
CA ALA A 71 -20.91 80.14 55.44
C ALA A 71 -22.06 79.12 55.46
N GLY A 72 -23.29 79.57 55.14
CA GLY A 72 -24.46 78.70 55.08
C GLY A 72 -24.46 77.82 53.82
N ASN A 73 -25.07 76.64 53.90
CA ASN A 73 -25.15 75.71 52.76
C ASN A 73 -26.19 76.19 51.74
N ASN A 74 -25.84 76.16 50.45
CA ASN A 74 -26.76 76.35 49.34
C ASN A 74 -27.27 74.96 48.87
N PRO A 75 -28.55 74.61 49.07
CA PRO A 75 -29.08 73.35 48.57
C PRO A 75 -29.08 73.38 47.03
N ASP A 76 -28.54 72.33 46.42
CA ASP A 76 -28.63 72.09 45.00
C ASP A 76 -30.09 71.89 44.58
N THR A 77 -30.55 72.72 43.64
CA THR A 77 -31.93 72.70 43.13
C THR A 77 -32.01 72.32 41.65
N THR A 78 -30.91 71.86 41.04
CA THR A 78 -30.82 71.68 39.58
C THR A 78 -30.74 70.19 39.26
N ALA A 79 -31.84 69.61 38.76
CA ALA A 79 -31.83 68.24 38.26
C ALA A 79 -30.98 68.13 36.97
N PRO A 80 -30.40 66.95 36.68
CA PRO A 80 -29.79 66.66 35.38
C PRO A 80 -30.82 66.77 34.25
N SER A 81 -30.37 66.99 33.01
CA SER A 81 -31.28 66.99 31.85
C SER A 81 -32.02 65.66 31.72
N ALA A 82 -33.22 65.68 31.12
CA ALA A 82 -33.96 64.45 30.87
C ALA A 82 -33.18 63.53 29.90
N PRO A 83 -33.15 62.21 30.14
CA PRO A 83 -32.58 61.26 29.18
C PRO A 83 -33.42 61.23 27.90
N GLU A 84 -32.89 60.62 26.83
CA GLU A 84 -33.62 60.38 25.58
C GLU A 84 -33.88 58.88 25.44
N VAL A 85 -35.11 58.51 25.06
CA VAL A 85 -35.47 57.11 24.79
C VAL A 85 -36.02 57.03 23.39
N THR A 86 -35.36 56.26 22.53
CA THR A 86 -35.71 56.11 21.11
C THR A 86 -35.93 54.63 20.78
N PRO A 87 -37.17 54.23 20.43
CA PRO A 87 -37.43 52.86 20.00
C PRO A 87 -36.95 52.66 18.56
N SER A 88 -36.45 51.46 18.28
CA SER A 88 -36.12 51.01 16.94
C SER A 88 -37.39 50.83 16.11
N THR A 89 -37.32 51.23 14.84
CA THR A 89 -38.45 51.08 13.90
C THR A 89 -38.45 49.76 13.15
N THR A 90 -37.45 48.90 13.38
CA THR A 90 -37.22 47.68 12.59
C THR A 90 -37.02 46.41 13.41
N ASP A 91 -36.52 46.50 14.64
CA ASP A 91 -36.10 45.31 15.42
C ASP A 91 -36.55 45.34 16.89
N GLY A 92 -37.53 46.15 17.28
CA GLY A 92 -38.08 46.15 18.65
C GLY A 92 -37.15 46.65 19.77
N SER A 93 -35.85 46.84 19.52
CA SER A 93 -34.89 47.34 20.51
C SER A 93 -35.17 48.79 20.93
N VAL A 94 -34.71 49.20 22.12
CA VAL A 94 -34.92 50.57 22.63
C VAL A 94 -33.59 51.19 23.07
N ALA A 95 -33.17 52.27 22.40
CA ALA A 95 -31.97 53.00 22.78
C ALA A 95 -32.27 54.05 23.87
N VAL A 96 -31.44 54.08 24.92
CA VAL A 96 -31.49 55.02 26.03
C VAL A 96 -30.21 55.88 25.99
N LYS A 97 -30.37 57.17 25.72
CA LYS A 97 -29.30 58.17 25.76
C LYS A 97 -29.25 58.83 27.14
N VAL A 98 -28.09 58.79 27.77
CA VAL A 98 -27.87 59.36 29.11
C VAL A 98 -27.56 60.86 29.04
N PRO A 99 -27.87 61.65 30.08
CA PRO A 99 -27.67 63.10 30.06
C PRO A 99 -26.19 63.50 30.02
N GLY A 100 -25.85 64.43 29.12
CA GLY A 100 -24.48 64.92 28.95
C GLY A 100 -24.01 65.86 30.06
N ASP A 101 -24.94 66.50 30.76
CA ASP A 101 -24.73 67.43 31.88
C ASP A 101 -24.69 66.76 33.26
N ALA A 102 -24.94 65.44 33.34
CA ALA A 102 -24.91 64.70 34.60
C ALA A 102 -23.53 64.74 35.28
N GLU A 103 -23.51 64.73 36.61
CA GLU A 103 -22.31 64.68 37.45
C GLU A 103 -22.03 63.27 37.99
N VAL A 104 -20.83 63.07 38.53
CA VAL A 104 -20.44 61.75 39.08
C VAL A 104 -21.34 61.41 40.27
N GLY A 105 -22.01 60.26 40.22
CA GLY A 105 -23.01 59.84 41.20
C GLY A 105 -24.45 60.08 40.80
N ASP A 106 -24.71 60.83 39.71
CA ASP A 106 -26.06 60.93 39.14
C ASP A 106 -26.53 59.58 38.61
N THR A 107 -27.86 59.40 38.64
CA THR A 107 -28.50 58.16 38.24
C THR A 107 -29.51 58.39 37.11
N VAL A 108 -29.63 57.41 36.23
CA VAL A 108 -30.74 57.29 35.27
C VAL A 108 -31.49 56.02 35.59
N GLU A 109 -32.75 56.17 35.92
CA GLU A 109 -33.63 55.09 36.32
C GLU A 109 -34.54 54.72 35.15
N VAL A 110 -34.33 53.52 34.62
CA VAL A 110 -35.02 52.96 33.46
C VAL A 110 -36.04 51.93 33.94
N THR A 111 -37.31 52.16 33.64
CA THR A 111 -38.39 51.20 33.85
C THR A 111 -38.68 50.51 32.53
N VAL A 112 -38.56 49.18 32.51
CA VAL A 112 -38.73 48.32 31.32
C VAL A 112 -39.54 47.10 31.72
N THR A 113 -40.42 46.60 30.84
CA THR A 113 -41.10 45.32 31.07
C THR A 113 -40.28 44.23 30.38
N PRO A 114 -39.67 43.28 31.11
CA PRO A 114 -38.87 42.24 30.48
C PRO A 114 -39.71 41.31 29.58
N GLU A 115 -39.08 40.78 28.54
CA GLU A 115 -39.68 39.79 27.66
C GLU A 115 -40.15 38.56 28.46
N GLY A 116 -41.37 38.07 28.21
CA GLY A 116 -41.99 36.98 28.99
C GLY A 116 -42.55 37.36 30.37
N SER A 117 -42.52 38.64 30.76
CA SER A 117 -43.11 39.16 32.01
C SER A 117 -44.30 40.10 31.74
N ASP A 118 -45.22 40.22 32.70
CA ASP A 118 -46.28 41.23 32.71
C ASP A 118 -46.00 42.37 33.70
N THR A 119 -44.91 42.28 34.46
CA THR A 119 -44.57 43.24 35.51
C THR A 119 -43.36 44.08 35.09
N PRO A 120 -43.49 45.42 35.03
CA PRO A 120 -42.36 46.31 34.80
C PRO A 120 -41.30 46.18 35.90
N GLU A 121 -40.04 46.22 35.50
CA GLU A 121 -38.85 46.20 36.34
C GLU A 121 -38.09 47.52 36.21
N LYS A 122 -37.40 47.90 37.29
CA LYS A 122 -36.62 49.13 37.38
C LYS A 122 -35.13 48.81 37.40
N VAL A 123 -34.36 49.52 36.57
CA VAL A 123 -32.92 49.37 36.35
C VAL A 123 -32.25 50.73 36.52
N THR A 124 -31.14 50.80 37.22
CA THR A 124 -30.47 52.05 37.58
C THR A 124 -29.08 52.10 36.95
N LEU A 125 -28.85 53.11 36.10
CA LEU A 125 -27.54 53.48 35.57
C LEU A 125 -26.92 54.55 36.47
N THR A 126 -25.70 54.35 36.96
CA THR A 126 -24.99 55.33 37.82
C THR A 126 -23.74 55.87 37.13
N LYS A 127 -23.60 57.20 37.06
CA LYS A 127 -22.45 57.85 36.42
C LYS A 127 -21.18 57.72 37.26
N GLN A 128 -20.12 57.20 36.63
CA GLN A 128 -18.83 56.93 37.26
C GLN A 128 -17.82 58.05 37.00
N ALA A 129 -16.74 58.07 37.80
CA ALA A 129 -15.68 59.08 37.71
C ALA A 129 -14.83 58.98 36.42
N ASP A 130 -14.81 57.82 35.76
CA ASP A 130 -14.13 57.60 34.48
C ASP A 130 -14.98 58.01 33.25
N GLY A 131 -16.21 58.50 33.49
CA GLY A 131 -17.15 58.89 32.45
C GLY A 131 -18.04 57.77 31.92
N SER A 132 -17.92 56.54 32.43
CA SER A 132 -18.85 55.43 32.12
C SER A 132 -20.13 55.52 32.96
N TRP A 133 -21.16 54.75 32.58
CA TRP A 133 -22.35 54.49 33.40
C TRP A 133 -22.50 53.00 33.67
N THR A 134 -22.64 52.65 34.95
CA THR A 134 -22.79 51.25 35.39
C THR A 134 -24.24 50.95 35.70
N SER A 135 -24.76 49.88 35.11
CA SER A 135 -26.09 49.31 35.34
C SER A 135 -26.06 48.35 36.52
N ASP A 136 -27.10 48.39 37.37
CA ASP A 136 -27.33 47.38 38.39
C ASP A 136 -27.87 46.05 37.82
N LYS A 137 -28.41 46.06 36.60
CA LYS A 137 -28.87 44.88 35.84
C LYS A 137 -28.39 44.94 34.39
N PRO A 138 -27.10 44.69 34.14
CA PRO A 138 -26.50 44.79 32.81
C PRO A 138 -27.09 43.81 31.78
N GLU A 139 -27.73 42.73 32.22
CA GLU A 139 -28.41 41.75 31.36
C GLU A 139 -29.72 42.29 30.74
N THR A 140 -30.34 43.31 31.35
CA THR A 140 -31.58 43.94 30.89
C THR A 140 -31.30 45.29 30.24
N VAL A 141 -30.51 46.15 30.90
CA VAL A 141 -30.05 47.43 30.36
C VAL A 141 -28.53 47.46 30.44
N PRO A 142 -27.79 47.36 29.31
CA PRO A 142 -26.34 47.28 29.33
C PRO A 142 -25.66 48.56 29.86
N ASN A 143 -24.42 48.42 30.32
CA ASN A 143 -23.56 49.54 30.74
C ASN A 143 -23.28 50.51 29.58
N VAL A 144 -23.01 51.78 29.88
CA VAL A 144 -22.49 52.76 28.90
C VAL A 144 -20.98 52.89 29.13
N GLU A 145 -20.17 52.45 28.18
CA GLU A 145 -18.70 52.56 28.27
C GLU A 145 -18.23 54.03 28.26
N ALA A 146 -17.05 54.28 28.86
CA ALA A 146 -16.47 55.62 28.90
C ALA A 146 -16.27 56.20 27.48
N GLY A 147 -16.83 57.38 27.22
CA GLY A 147 -16.81 58.03 25.91
C GLY A 147 -18.01 57.72 25.01
N LYS A 148 -18.97 56.90 25.47
CA LYS A 148 -20.30 56.72 24.86
C LYS A 148 -21.36 57.49 25.64
N ASP A 149 -22.47 57.82 24.99
CA ASP A 149 -23.57 58.61 25.56
C ASP A 149 -24.92 57.88 25.51
N SER A 150 -24.94 56.60 25.14
CA SER A 150 -26.15 55.80 25.00
C SER A 150 -25.88 54.30 25.18
N THR A 151 -26.93 53.57 25.54
CA THR A 151 -27.00 52.11 25.59
C THR A 151 -28.27 51.64 24.89
N THR A 152 -28.30 50.39 24.41
CA THR A 152 -29.49 49.82 23.74
C THR A 152 -30.00 48.63 24.52
N ILE A 153 -31.28 48.67 24.88
CA ILE A 153 -32.02 47.54 25.42
C ILE A 153 -32.28 46.57 24.27
N PRO A 154 -31.73 45.34 24.31
CA PRO A 154 -31.93 44.36 23.25
C PRO A 154 -33.40 43.95 23.10
N GLN A 155 -33.80 43.59 21.88
CA GLN A 155 -35.19 43.21 21.55
C GLN A 155 -35.70 42.02 22.36
N ASP A 156 -34.84 41.07 22.72
CA ASP A 156 -35.17 39.88 23.51
C ASP A 156 -35.25 40.16 25.02
N LYS A 157 -35.04 41.43 25.43
CA LYS A 157 -35.02 41.86 26.84
C LYS A 157 -36.14 42.85 27.18
N VAL A 158 -36.93 43.30 26.20
CA VAL A 158 -38.05 44.22 26.40
C VAL A 158 -39.29 43.72 25.69
N LYS A 159 -40.38 43.61 26.44
CA LYS A 159 -41.69 43.20 25.92
C LYS A 159 -42.18 44.11 24.82
N ASP A 160 -42.54 43.50 23.70
CA ASP A 160 -43.18 44.18 22.57
C ASP A 160 -44.37 45.05 22.98
N GLY A 161 -44.43 46.27 22.47
CA GLY A 161 -45.52 47.21 22.75
C GLY A 161 -45.62 47.64 24.22
N SER A 162 -44.61 47.37 25.05
CA SER A 162 -44.54 47.84 26.43
C SER A 162 -43.88 49.23 26.54
N GLU A 163 -44.24 49.97 27.59
CA GLU A 163 -43.64 51.28 27.85
C GLU A 163 -42.25 51.14 28.48
N VAL A 164 -41.27 51.81 27.86
CA VAL A 164 -39.95 52.07 28.45
C VAL A 164 -39.92 53.51 28.92
N THR A 165 -39.67 53.70 30.22
CA THR A 165 -39.59 55.03 30.85
C THR A 165 -38.18 55.26 31.38
N ALA A 166 -37.59 56.44 31.15
CA ALA A 166 -36.31 56.81 31.76
C ALA A 166 -36.40 58.17 32.48
N GLN A 167 -35.78 58.28 33.65
CA GLN A 167 -35.74 59.51 34.44
C GLN A 167 -34.36 59.67 35.08
N ALA A 168 -33.79 60.88 35.02
CA ALA A 168 -32.50 61.18 35.64
C ALA A 168 -32.70 61.80 37.04
N LYS A 169 -31.80 61.48 37.97
CA LYS A 169 -31.86 61.90 39.37
C LYS A 169 -30.45 62.15 39.92
N ASP A 170 -30.26 63.31 40.56
CA ASP A 170 -29.02 63.61 41.29
C ASP A 170 -29.01 63.01 42.72
N PRO A 171 -27.85 62.95 43.40
CA PRO A 171 -27.77 62.52 44.80
C PRO A 171 -28.53 63.43 45.80
N SER A 172 -28.84 64.67 45.40
CA SER A 172 -29.58 65.66 46.19
C SER A 172 -31.10 65.45 46.14
N GLY A 173 -31.58 64.55 45.27
CA GLY A 173 -32.97 64.16 45.13
C GLY A 173 -33.76 64.97 44.11
N ASN A 174 -33.11 65.77 43.25
CA ASN A 174 -33.77 66.48 42.16
C ASN A 174 -33.94 65.55 40.95
N ASP A 175 -35.18 65.45 40.44
CA ASP A 175 -35.54 64.57 39.34
C ASP A 175 -35.79 65.36 38.05
N SER A 176 -35.34 64.82 36.92
CA SER A 176 -35.71 65.32 35.60
C SER A 176 -37.15 64.91 35.22
N ALA A 177 -37.70 65.46 34.14
CA ALA A 177 -38.97 64.98 33.62
C ALA A 177 -38.78 63.55 33.07
N PRO A 178 -39.68 62.59 33.39
CA PRO A 178 -39.59 61.26 32.83
C PRO A 178 -39.89 61.30 31.33
N ILE A 179 -39.11 60.58 30.54
CA ILE A 179 -39.38 60.35 29.12
C ILE A 179 -39.89 58.92 28.93
N THR A 180 -40.88 58.74 28.07
CA THR A 180 -41.51 57.45 27.79
C THR A 180 -41.51 57.17 26.30
N ALA A 181 -41.17 55.95 25.91
CA ALA A 181 -41.36 55.43 24.55
C ALA A 181 -42.02 54.05 24.59
N GLN A 182 -42.75 53.71 23.54
CA GLN A 182 -43.30 52.37 23.34
C GLN A 182 -42.27 51.52 22.60
N ALA A 183 -41.92 50.36 23.15
CA ALA A 183 -41.15 49.36 22.42
C ALA A 183 -41.91 48.97 21.15
N GLY A 184 -41.21 48.81 20.03
CA GLY A 184 -41.84 48.41 18.76
C GLY A 184 -42.56 47.06 18.91
N GLU A 185 -43.65 46.82 18.19
CA GLU A 185 -44.21 45.47 18.08
C GLU A 185 -43.32 44.66 17.13
N ASN A 186 -42.49 43.76 17.65
CA ASN A 186 -41.87 42.70 16.84
C ASN A 186 -42.42 41.33 17.26
N ALA A 187 -43.75 41.17 17.16
CA ALA A 187 -44.34 39.85 17.22
C ALA A 187 -43.92 39.12 15.93
N ASP A 188 -42.71 38.58 15.95
CA ASP A 188 -42.29 37.58 15.00
C ASP A 188 -43.27 36.42 15.13
N LYS A 189 -44.18 36.36 14.17
CA LYS A 189 -45.16 35.27 13.98
C LYS A 189 -44.70 34.34 12.88
N THR A 190 -43.51 34.58 12.35
CA THR A 190 -42.95 33.93 11.18
C THR A 190 -42.09 32.80 11.71
N ALA A 191 -42.69 31.62 11.82
CA ALA A 191 -41.94 30.45 12.21
C ALA A 191 -40.74 30.24 11.26
N PRO A 192 -39.60 29.73 11.77
CA PRO A 192 -38.42 29.52 10.96
C PRO A 192 -38.73 28.53 9.85
N GLY A 193 -37.97 28.61 8.77
CA GLY A 193 -38.06 27.70 7.65
C GLY A 193 -37.96 26.24 8.08
N LYS A 194 -38.45 25.38 7.22
CA LYS A 194 -38.34 23.94 7.39
C LYS A 194 -36.86 23.53 7.35
N PRO A 195 -36.34 22.78 8.35
CA PRO A 195 -35.00 22.17 8.24
C PRO A 195 -34.88 21.31 6.99
N THR A 196 -33.68 21.18 6.44
CA THR A 196 -33.47 20.24 5.33
C THR A 196 -32.96 18.92 5.90
N ILE A 197 -33.67 17.82 5.62
CA ILE A 197 -33.18 16.47 5.90
C ILE A 197 -32.76 15.87 4.56
N GLU A 198 -31.52 15.43 4.47
CA GLU A 198 -30.99 14.72 3.31
C GLU A 198 -30.51 13.34 3.77
N ALA A 199 -31.27 12.31 3.40
CA ALA A 199 -30.83 10.93 3.55
C ALA A 199 -29.86 10.60 2.41
N LYS A 200 -28.59 10.40 2.74
CA LYS A 200 -27.51 10.10 1.79
C LYS A 200 -27.53 8.63 1.46
N ILE A 201 -27.15 8.31 0.22
CA ILE A 201 -27.11 6.92 -0.28
C ILE A 201 -26.30 5.96 0.60
N ASN A 202 -25.34 6.44 1.40
CA ASN A 202 -24.50 5.67 2.33
C ASN A 202 -25.17 5.41 3.70
N GLY A 203 -26.50 5.51 3.81
CA GLY A 203 -27.27 5.35 5.04
C GLY A 203 -27.18 6.52 6.04
N THR A 204 -26.29 7.50 5.82
CA THR A 204 -26.18 8.66 6.71
C THR A 204 -27.33 9.64 6.49
N VAL A 205 -27.85 10.25 7.56
CA VAL A 205 -28.90 11.27 7.46
C VAL A 205 -28.34 12.60 7.93
N GLU A 206 -28.27 13.56 7.02
CA GLU A 206 -27.79 14.90 7.31
C GLU A 206 -28.97 15.86 7.52
N ILE A 207 -29.01 16.53 8.67
CA ILE A 207 -30.01 17.54 8.99
C ILE A 207 -29.32 18.89 9.01
N THR A 208 -29.78 19.79 8.15
CA THR A 208 -29.30 21.17 8.07
C THR A 208 -30.36 22.10 8.66
N PRO A 209 -30.01 22.92 9.68
CA PRO A 209 -30.89 23.95 10.18
C PRO A 209 -31.35 24.89 9.05
N PRO A 210 -32.55 25.48 9.15
CA PRO A 210 -32.97 26.49 8.21
C PRO A 210 -32.06 27.72 8.28
N ALA A 211 -31.95 28.43 7.17
CA ALA A 211 -31.05 29.59 7.05
C ALA A 211 -31.58 30.85 7.77
N ASP A 212 -32.77 30.79 8.36
CA ASP A 212 -33.38 31.91 9.07
C ASP A 212 -32.50 32.34 10.26
N GLU A 213 -32.15 33.63 10.28
CA GLU A 213 -31.15 34.18 11.21
C GLU A 213 -31.55 34.02 12.68
N ASP A 214 -32.86 34.01 12.96
CA ASP A 214 -33.50 33.89 14.26
C ASP A 214 -33.71 32.44 14.74
N THR A 215 -33.30 31.43 13.97
CA THR A 215 -33.39 30.03 14.38
C THR A 215 -32.60 29.80 15.67
N LYS A 216 -33.29 29.38 16.73
CA LYS A 216 -32.74 29.17 18.08
C LYS A 216 -32.37 27.74 18.36
N SER A 217 -33.22 26.80 17.95
CA SER A 217 -33.00 25.37 18.20
C SER A 217 -33.51 24.50 17.07
N VAL A 218 -32.93 23.31 16.95
CA VAL A 218 -33.40 22.25 16.05
C VAL A 218 -33.57 20.99 16.88
N GLU A 219 -34.77 20.41 16.83
CA GLU A 219 -35.15 19.15 17.45
C GLU A 219 -35.27 18.07 16.37
N VAL A 220 -34.49 17.01 16.51
CA VAL A 220 -34.46 15.84 15.61
C VAL A 220 -34.98 14.62 16.36
N ASN A 221 -35.95 13.92 15.76
CA ASN A 221 -36.50 12.67 16.26
C ASN A 221 -36.24 11.56 15.24
N TYR A 222 -35.71 10.43 15.68
CA TYR A 222 -35.42 9.27 14.83
C TYR A 222 -35.64 7.95 15.59
N ILE A 223 -35.58 6.82 14.89
CA ILE A 223 -35.62 5.48 15.49
C ILE A 223 -34.21 4.89 15.40
N ASP A 224 -33.66 4.42 16.50
CA ASP A 224 -32.37 3.71 16.51
C ASP A 224 -32.49 2.28 15.94
N GLU A 225 -31.35 1.65 15.65
CA GLU A 225 -31.28 0.28 15.12
C GLU A 225 -32.01 -0.74 15.99
N GLU A 226 -32.00 -0.56 17.31
CA GLU A 226 -32.73 -1.38 18.27
C GLU A 226 -34.26 -1.16 18.24
N GLY A 227 -34.74 -0.16 17.48
CA GLY A 227 -36.15 0.17 17.30
C GLY A 227 -36.74 1.11 18.35
N ASN A 228 -35.90 1.78 19.15
CA ASN A 228 -36.32 2.75 20.15
C ASN A 228 -36.33 4.17 19.58
N PRO A 229 -37.30 5.01 19.96
CA PRO A 229 -37.32 6.42 19.56
C PRO A 229 -36.26 7.22 20.32
N GLN A 230 -35.50 8.02 19.57
CA GLN A 230 -34.47 8.93 20.07
C GLN A 230 -34.82 10.38 19.71
N THR A 231 -34.44 11.31 20.59
CA THR A 231 -34.62 12.75 20.38
C THR A 231 -33.31 13.48 20.69
N VAL A 232 -32.84 14.29 19.73
CA VAL A 232 -31.66 15.14 19.87
C VAL A 232 -32.07 16.58 19.66
N THR A 233 -31.70 17.47 20.58
CA THR A 233 -31.96 18.91 20.46
C THR A 233 -30.66 19.69 20.55
N ILE A 234 -30.42 20.55 19.56
CA ILE A 234 -29.30 21.50 19.53
C ILE A 234 -29.82 22.93 19.65
N ILE A 235 -29.00 23.81 20.24
CA ILE A 235 -29.31 25.20 20.52
C ILE A 235 -28.18 26.07 19.95
N LYS A 236 -28.53 27.22 19.37
CA LYS A 236 -27.59 28.22 18.88
C LYS A 236 -27.18 29.16 20.03
N ASP A 237 -25.98 28.96 20.57
CA ASP A 237 -25.38 29.83 21.59
C ASP A 237 -24.71 31.07 20.96
N ALA A 238 -24.83 32.22 21.62
CA ALA A 238 -24.35 33.50 21.11
C ALA A 238 -22.81 33.64 21.08
N ASN A 239 -22.07 32.81 21.83
CA ASN A 239 -20.61 32.87 21.94
C ASN A 239 -19.90 31.60 21.42
N GLU A 240 -20.56 30.44 21.48
CA GLU A 240 -19.96 29.14 21.16
C GLU A 240 -20.55 28.47 19.90
N GLY A 241 -21.53 29.10 19.25
CA GLY A 241 -22.19 28.55 18.06
C GLY A 241 -23.20 27.47 18.43
N TRP A 242 -23.42 26.48 17.56
CA TRP A 242 -24.41 25.43 17.83
C TRP A 242 -23.89 24.39 18.83
N ILE A 243 -24.65 24.16 19.90
CA ILE A 243 -24.31 23.22 20.99
C ILE A 243 -25.47 22.28 21.32
N PRO A 244 -25.23 21.07 21.87
CA PRO A 244 -26.29 20.22 22.39
C PRO A 244 -27.00 20.85 23.60
N SER A 245 -28.32 20.63 23.70
CA SER A 245 -29.16 21.18 24.78
C SER A 245 -28.94 20.56 26.17
N GLU A 246 -28.37 19.36 26.26
CA GLU A 246 -28.04 18.68 27.53
C GLU A 246 -26.55 18.30 27.60
N PRO A 247 -25.92 18.31 28.80
CA PRO A 247 -24.54 17.86 28.97
C PRO A 247 -24.44 16.36 28.68
N PHE A 248 -23.85 16.02 27.55
CA PHE A 248 -23.67 14.64 27.12
C PHE A 248 -22.61 13.92 27.97
N ASP A 249 -23.01 12.78 28.56
CA ASP A 249 -22.11 11.91 29.32
C ASP A 249 -21.30 11.00 28.36
N LEU A 250 -20.08 11.44 28.04
CA LEU A 250 -19.13 10.79 27.10
C LEU A 250 -18.74 9.35 27.49
N LEU A 251 -19.15 8.86 28.67
CA LEU A 251 -18.78 7.53 29.18
C LEU A 251 -19.70 6.38 28.76
N THR A 252 -20.89 6.65 28.20
CA THR A 252 -21.88 5.60 27.89
C THR A 252 -22.22 5.45 26.41
N ASN A 253 -21.83 6.38 25.55
CA ASN A 253 -22.08 6.30 24.12
C ASN A 253 -20.99 7.06 23.32
N PRO A 254 -19.93 6.38 22.82
CA PRO A 254 -18.73 7.03 22.28
C PRO A 254 -18.90 7.66 20.89
N ASP A 255 -20.02 7.41 20.19
CA ASP A 255 -20.25 7.85 18.81
C ASP A 255 -21.38 8.90 18.68
N VAL A 256 -21.64 9.72 19.70
CA VAL A 256 -22.69 10.73 19.62
C VAL A 256 -22.23 11.99 18.88
N ILE A 257 -23.06 12.35 17.92
CA ILE A 257 -23.04 13.45 16.96
C ILE A 257 -22.91 14.80 17.67
N LEU A 258 -21.74 15.41 17.53
CA LEU A 258 -21.58 16.83 17.84
C LEU A 258 -22.13 17.63 16.65
N PRO A 259 -22.98 18.64 16.86
CA PRO A 259 -23.34 19.56 15.79
C PRO A 259 -22.07 20.27 15.31
N ASP A 260 -21.99 20.50 14.01
CA ASP A 260 -20.99 21.43 13.48
C ASP A 260 -21.23 22.80 14.14
N SER A 261 -20.24 23.30 14.89
CA SER A 261 -20.42 24.48 15.73
C SER A 261 -20.71 25.76 14.93
N GLU A 262 -20.31 25.81 13.65
CA GLU A 262 -20.51 26.97 12.78
C GLU A 262 -21.85 26.89 12.02
N THR A 263 -22.20 25.73 11.49
CA THR A 263 -23.36 25.53 10.60
C THR A 263 -24.58 24.93 11.28
N GLY A 264 -24.41 24.31 12.45
CA GLY A 264 -25.47 23.60 13.18
C GLY A 264 -25.92 22.31 12.51
N LYS A 265 -25.19 21.84 11.50
CA LYS A 265 -25.48 20.61 10.79
C LYS A 265 -25.32 19.41 11.73
N ILE A 266 -26.34 18.55 11.74
CA ILE A 266 -26.35 17.29 12.49
C ILE A 266 -26.21 16.16 11.47
N THR A 267 -25.23 15.29 11.67
CA THR A 267 -25.06 14.09 10.83
C THR A 267 -25.38 12.87 11.67
N LEU A 268 -26.53 12.23 11.41
CA LEU A 268 -26.83 10.91 11.97
C LEU A 268 -26.04 9.84 11.20
N PRO A 269 -25.12 9.10 11.84
CA PRO A 269 -24.41 7.99 11.21
C PRO A 269 -25.38 6.87 10.82
N ALA A 270 -25.05 6.13 9.77
CA ALA A 270 -25.88 5.04 9.25
C ALA A 270 -26.14 3.96 10.30
N ASP A 271 -25.17 3.66 11.17
CA ASP A 271 -25.27 2.63 12.22
C ASP A 271 -26.10 3.05 13.44
N LYS A 272 -26.68 4.27 13.43
CA LYS A 272 -27.46 4.82 14.55
C LYS A 272 -28.92 5.06 14.21
N VAL A 273 -29.34 4.91 12.94
CA VAL A 273 -30.71 5.21 12.50
C VAL A 273 -31.24 4.05 11.68
N LYS A 274 -32.30 3.43 12.17
CA LYS A 274 -32.92 2.27 11.54
C LYS A 274 -33.32 2.54 10.09
N ASP A 275 -32.86 1.68 9.19
CA ASP A 275 -33.19 1.74 7.78
C ASP A 275 -34.70 1.79 7.49
N GLY A 276 -35.08 2.68 6.56
CA GLY A 276 -36.49 2.94 6.20
C GLY A 276 -37.31 3.63 7.29
N SER A 277 -36.76 3.87 8.49
CA SER A 277 -37.44 4.59 9.55
C SER A 277 -37.55 6.08 9.24
N LEU A 278 -38.55 6.72 9.84
CA LEU A 278 -38.84 8.12 9.57
C LEU A 278 -38.01 9.03 10.48
N VAL A 279 -37.17 9.87 9.89
CA VAL A 279 -36.45 10.94 10.59
C VAL A 279 -37.25 12.23 10.48
N LYS A 280 -37.42 12.90 11.62
CA LYS A 280 -38.23 14.11 11.76
C LYS A 280 -37.39 15.23 12.35
N ALA A 281 -37.37 16.40 11.74
CA ALA A 281 -36.65 17.55 12.25
C ALA A 281 -37.56 18.80 12.26
N SER A 282 -37.47 19.60 13.32
CA SER A 282 -38.22 20.85 13.42
C SER A 282 -37.38 21.93 14.06
N ALA A 283 -37.44 23.13 13.52
CA ALA A 283 -36.74 24.30 14.03
C ALA A 283 -37.67 25.16 14.89
N THR A 284 -37.11 25.83 15.89
CA THR A 284 -37.81 26.84 16.70
C THR A 284 -36.99 28.12 16.71
N ASP A 285 -37.64 29.27 16.50
CA ASP A 285 -36.98 30.57 16.53
C ASP A 285 -36.80 31.08 17.98
N ASN A 286 -36.23 32.28 18.11
CA ASN A 286 -36.06 32.94 19.40
C ASN A 286 -37.38 33.34 20.08
N ALA A 287 -38.43 33.59 19.30
CA ALA A 287 -39.78 33.93 19.77
C ALA A 287 -40.60 32.69 20.21
N GLY A 288 -40.09 31.49 19.96
CA GLY A 288 -40.72 30.22 20.30
C GLY A 288 -41.71 29.69 19.25
N ASN A 289 -41.76 30.27 18.05
CA ASN A 289 -42.57 29.69 16.97
C ASN A 289 -41.85 28.46 16.41
N LYS A 290 -42.58 27.34 16.33
CA LYS A 290 -42.07 26.08 15.78
C LYS A 290 -42.37 26.03 14.28
N GLY A 291 -41.32 25.90 13.47
CA GLY A 291 -41.37 25.75 12.02
C GLY A 291 -42.03 24.45 11.59
N GLU A 292 -42.34 24.34 10.29
CA GLU A 292 -42.91 23.12 9.71
C GLU A 292 -41.92 21.94 9.84
N GLU A 293 -42.43 20.77 10.19
CA GLU A 293 -41.62 19.56 10.39
C GLU A 293 -41.09 19.02 9.04
N ALA A 294 -39.78 18.81 8.99
CA ALA A 294 -39.12 18.02 7.97
C ALA A 294 -39.20 16.55 8.29
N THR A 295 -39.53 15.77 7.27
CA THR A 295 -39.67 14.33 7.37
C THR A 295 -38.98 13.72 6.17
N GLU A 296 -38.05 12.83 6.40
CA GLU A 296 -37.41 12.03 5.36
C GLU A 296 -37.26 10.61 5.88
N HIS A 297 -37.39 9.63 4.99
CA HIS A 297 -37.09 8.26 5.36
C HIS A 297 -35.57 8.07 5.31
N ALA A 298 -35.00 7.47 6.36
CA ALA A 298 -33.64 6.97 6.28
C ALA A 298 -33.56 6.01 5.09
N VAL A 299 -32.67 6.29 4.14
CA VAL A 299 -32.38 5.38 3.04
C VAL A 299 -31.49 4.28 3.59
N SER A 300 -31.72 3.05 3.14
CA SER A 300 -30.81 1.97 3.47
C SER A 300 -29.40 2.33 3.00
N ASN A 301 -28.39 1.97 3.79
CA ASN A 301 -27.01 1.90 3.31
C ASN A 301 -26.99 1.17 1.93
N PRO A 302 -26.07 1.47 0.99
CA PRO A 302 -25.79 0.55 -0.09
C PRO A 302 -25.33 -0.68 0.66
N ASP A 303 -26.15 -1.72 0.55
CA ASP A 303 -25.99 -2.95 1.29
C ASP A 303 -24.51 -3.34 1.26
N LEU A 304 -23.97 -3.76 2.40
CA LEU A 304 -22.65 -4.38 2.36
C LEU A 304 -22.79 -5.52 1.35
N PRO A 305 -21.89 -5.65 0.36
CA PRO A 305 -22.06 -6.68 -0.66
C PRO A 305 -22.30 -7.99 0.08
N PRO A 306 -23.35 -8.76 -0.29
CA PRO A 306 -23.70 -9.97 0.41
C PRO A 306 -22.45 -10.83 0.57
N GLY A 307 -22.29 -11.45 1.74
CA GLY A 307 -21.13 -12.25 2.05
C GLY A 307 -20.78 -13.22 0.93
N MET A 308 -19.50 -13.56 0.82
CA MET A 308 -19.06 -14.46 -0.25
C MET A 308 -19.84 -15.78 -0.17
N PRO A 309 -20.56 -16.20 -1.23
CA PRO A 309 -21.19 -17.51 -1.25
C PRO A 309 -20.11 -18.59 -1.18
N GLU A 310 -20.41 -19.74 -0.59
CA GLU A 310 -19.48 -20.86 -0.59
C GLU A 310 -19.85 -21.82 -1.73
N ALA A 311 -18.85 -22.36 -2.41
CA ALA A 311 -19.08 -23.38 -3.42
C ALA A 311 -18.02 -24.48 -3.31
N GLU A 312 -18.47 -25.73 -3.34
CA GLU A 312 -17.61 -26.91 -3.25
C GLU A 312 -17.94 -27.92 -4.34
N ALA A 313 -16.92 -28.42 -5.04
CA ALA A 313 -17.08 -29.55 -5.97
C ALA A 313 -17.18 -30.85 -5.17
N LEU A 314 -18.20 -31.66 -5.48
CA LEU A 314 -18.43 -32.97 -4.89
C LEU A 314 -17.77 -34.07 -5.74
N GLU A 315 -17.60 -35.27 -5.16
CA GLU A 315 -16.91 -36.40 -5.81
C GLU A 315 -17.52 -36.86 -7.14
N ASP A 316 -18.82 -36.63 -7.33
CA ASP A 316 -19.55 -36.96 -8.56
C ASP A 316 -19.54 -35.83 -9.61
N ARG A 317 -18.75 -34.78 -9.37
CA ARG A 317 -18.61 -33.57 -10.20
C ARG A 317 -19.82 -32.63 -10.15
N SER A 318 -20.78 -32.86 -9.25
CA SER A 318 -21.77 -31.83 -8.90
C SER A 318 -21.11 -30.74 -8.04
N VAL A 319 -21.72 -29.55 -7.97
CA VAL A 319 -21.21 -28.46 -7.14
C VAL A 319 -22.28 -28.09 -6.13
N ARG A 320 -21.97 -28.15 -4.85
CA ARG A 320 -22.83 -27.58 -3.81
C ARG A 320 -22.51 -26.08 -3.72
N VAL A 321 -23.56 -25.28 -3.69
CA VAL A 321 -23.49 -23.84 -3.46
C VAL A 321 -24.24 -23.53 -2.17
N THR A 322 -23.56 -22.88 -1.24
CA THR A 322 -24.13 -22.35 0.01
C THR A 322 -24.32 -20.85 -0.17
N MET A 323 -25.56 -20.40 0.00
CA MET A 323 -25.93 -19.01 -0.09
C MET A 323 -25.41 -18.22 1.12
N PRO A 324 -25.13 -16.92 0.97
CA PRO A 324 -24.65 -16.09 2.07
C PRO A 324 -25.70 -15.99 3.18
N ASN A 325 -25.26 -16.13 4.42
CA ASN A 325 -26.17 -16.09 5.57
C ASN A 325 -26.65 -14.66 5.87
N ASP A 326 -25.81 -13.68 5.55
CA ASP A 326 -26.00 -12.25 5.70
C ASP A 326 -26.78 -11.59 4.55
N ALA A 327 -27.02 -12.31 3.44
CA ALA A 327 -27.77 -11.75 2.30
C ALA A 327 -29.15 -11.20 2.69
N GLU A 328 -29.59 -10.11 2.07
CA GLU A 328 -30.86 -9.45 2.33
C GLU A 328 -31.95 -9.89 1.33
N VAL A 329 -33.21 -9.52 1.61
CA VAL A 329 -34.33 -9.84 0.71
C VAL A 329 -34.20 -9.03 -0.57
N GLY A 330 -34.04 -9.71 -1.71
CA GLY A 330 -33.78 -9.08 -2.99
C GLY A 330 -32.39 -9.36 -3.55
N ASP A 331 -31.44 -9.73 -2.68
CA ASP A 331 -30.11 -10.19 -3.11
C ASP A 331 -30.21 -11.41 -3.99
N PHE A 332 -29.23 -11.54 -4.88
CA PHE A 332 -29.20 -12.65 -5.81
C PHE A 332 -27.81 -13.24 -5.99
N VAL A 333 -27.76 -14.55 -6.08
CA VAL A 333 -26.54 -15.31 -6.37
C VAL A 333 -26.56 -15.72 -7.83
N VAL A 334 -25.60 -15.19 -8.59
CA VAL A 334 -25.36 -15.52 -10.00
C VAL A 334 -24.38 -16.69 -10.06
N ILE A 335 -24.78 -17.75 -10.76
CA ILE A 335 -23.96 -18.94 -10.97
C ILE A 335 -23.59 -19.03 -12.44
N GLU A 336 -22.29 -19.02 -12.75
CA GLU A 336 -21.75 -19.14 -14.09
C GLU A 336 -20.85 -20.36 -14.23
N ARG A 337 -20.81 -20.94 -15.44
CA ARG A 337 -19.86 -22.00 -15.81
C ARG A 337 -18.98 -21.51 -16.97
N ARG A 338 -17.67 -21.79 -16.94
CA ARG A 338 -16.73 -21.30 -17.97
C ARG A 338 -15.87 -22.41 -18.60
N ILE A 339 -15.42 -22.15 -19.83
CA ILE A 339 -14.51 -23.03 -20.57
C ILE A 339 -13.13 -22.38 -20.61
N TYR A 340 -12.12 -23.03 -20.02
CA TYR A 340 -10.74 -22.55 -20.07
C TYR A 340 -10.10 -22.84 -21.44
N LYS A 341 -9.51 -21.82 -22.09
CA LYS A 341 -8.83 -21.95 -23.39
C LYS A 341 -7.32 -21.66 -23.39
N GLY A 342 -6.71 -21.30 -22.25
CA GLY A 342 -5.29 -20.92 -22.18
C GLY A 342 -4.54 -21.53 -21.00
N ASP A 343 -3.29 -21.12 -20.81
CA ASP A 343 -2.34 -21.68 -19.82
C ASP A 343 -1.99 -20.66 -18.72
N GLY A 344 -2.39 -19.40 -18.88
CA GLY A 344 -2.08 -18.29 -17.99
C GLY A 344 -3.04 -18.16 -16.81
N PHE A 345 -2.59 -17.47 -15.75
CA PHE A 345 -3.39 -17.12 -14.55
C PHE A 345 -4.40 -15.98 -14.77
N GLU A 346 -4.48 -15.41 -15.98
CA GLU A 346 -5.40 -14.34 -16.31
C GLU A 346 -6.50 -14.80 -17.30
N PRO A 347 -7.78 -14.56 -16.99
CA PRO A 347 -8.87 -14.81 -17.91
C PRO A 347 -8.91 -13.72 -18.99
N ASP A 348 -8.42 -14.00 -20.19
CA ASP A 348 -8.57 -13.07 -21.31
C ASP A 348 -9.95 -13.23 -21.98
N THR A 349 -10.71 -12.12 -22.01
CA THR A 349 -11.98 -11.87 -22.71
C THR A 349 -13.25 -12.62 -22.25
N GLU A 350 -14.32 -11.86 -21.99
CA GLU A 350 -15.69 -12.25 -21.61
C GLU A 350 -16.41 -13.27 -22.54
N ALA A 351 -15.74 -13.82 -23.55
CA ALA A 351 -16.37 -14.58 -24.63
C ALA A 351 -16.64 -16.08 -24.35
N SER A 352 -16.53 -16.56 -23.10
CA SER A 352 -16.69 -18.01 -22.78
C SER A 352 -17.46 -18.37 -21.50
N ALA A 353 -18.05 -17.38 -20.80
CA ALA A 353 -18.87 -17.60 -19.61
C ALA A 353 -20.35 -17.80 -19.96
N GLU A 354 -21.00 -18.77 -19.32
CA GLU A 354 -22.45 -19.00 -19.47
C GLU A 354 -23.13 -18.96 -18.10
N THR A 355 -24.10 -18.05 -17.93
CA THR A 355 -24.93 -17.96 -16.72
C THR A 355 -25.90 -19.14 -16.64
N LEU A 356 -25.67 -20.01 -15.66
CA LEU A 356 -26.41 -21.24 -15.44
C LEU A 356 -27.77 -20.99 -14.76
N ALA A 357 -27.77 -20.12 -13.75
CA ALA A 357 -28.94 -19.64 -13.03
C ALA A 357 -28.60 -18.42 -12.16
N THR A 358 -29.62 -17.65 -11.80
CA THR A 358 -29.60 -16.61 -10.78
C THR A 358 -30.63 -16.97 -9.72
N LEU A 359 -30.24 -17.00 -8.45
CA LEU A 359 -31.12 -17.31 -7.32
C LEU A 359 -31.36 -16.05 -6.50
N THR A 360 -32.61 -15.62 -6.34
CA THR A 360 -32.99 -14.40 -5.60
C THR A 360 -33.59 -14.73 -4.24
N LYS A 361 -33.09 -14.11 -3.17
CA LYS A 361 -33.59 -14.27 -1.80
C LYS A 361 -34.97 -13.64 -1.65
N GLN A 362 -35.90 -14.40 -1.07
CA GLN A 362 -37.29 -14.01 -0.87
C GLN A 362 -37.56 -13.58 0.58
N GLN A 363 -38.67 -12.87 0.78
CA GLN A 363 -39.10 -12.38 2.08
C GLN A 363 -39.40 -13.50 3.11
N ASP A 364 -39.73 -14.70 2.65
CA ASP A 364 -39.94 -15.88 3.50
C ASP A 364 -38.64 -16.63 3.85
N GLY A 365 -37.49 -16.15 3.37
CA GLY A 365 -36.17 -16.74 3.57
C GLY A 365 -35.80 -17.84 2.58
N SER A 366 -36.65 -18.15 1.59
CA SER A 366 -36.30 -19.04 0.47
C SER A 366 -35.42 -18.35 -0.58
N TRP A 367 -34.75 -19.14 -1.43
CA TRP A 367 -34.05 -18.64 -2.61
C TRP A 367 -34.68 -19.20 -3.88
N ILE A 368 -35.17 -18.32 -4.75
CA ILE A 368 -35.86 -18.73 -5.98
C ILE A 368 -34.91 -18.63 -7.17
N SER A 369 -34.69 -19.74 -7.85
CA SER A 369 -33.92 -19.79 -9.10
C SER A 369 -34.77 -19.36 -10.29
N ASP A 370 -34.18 -18.54 -11.17
CA ASP A 370 -34.76 -18.19 -12.48
C ASP A 370 -34.77 -19.37 -13.48
N LYS A 371 -33.88 -20.35 -13.28
CA LYS A 371 -33.69 -21.55 -14.11
C LYS A 371 -33.64 -22.81 -13.22
N PRO A 372 -34.75 -23.18 -12.56
CA PRO A 372 -34.80 -24.28 -11.61
C PRO A 372 -34.44 -25.66 -12.22
N GLU A 373 -34.54 -25.81 -13.54
CA GLU A 373 -34.11 -27.00 -14.30
C GLU A 373 -32.59 -27.16 -14.39
N ASN A 374 -31.83 -26.10 -14.10
CA ASN A 374 -30.38 -26.08 -14.07
C ASN A 374 -29.86 -26.05 -12.63
N VAL A 375 -30.39 -25.15 -11.81
CA VAL A 375 -30.05 -25.03 -10.39
C VAL A 375 -31.35 -24.96 -9.57
N PRO A 376 -31.66 -25.97 -8.74
CA PRO A 376 -32.88 -25.96 -7.94
C PRO A 376 -32.99 -24.75 -7.01
N SER A 377 -34.23 -24.29 -6.78
CA SER A 377 -34.53 -23.31 -5.73
C SER A 377 -34.26 -23.89 -4.33
N VAL A 378 -34.03 -23.04 -3.35
CA VAL A 378 -33.77 -23.43 -1.95
C VAL A 378 -34.98 -23.07 -1.10
N ASP A 379 -35.57 -24.09 -0.47
CA ASP A 379 -36.73 -23.92 0.41
C ASP A 379 -36.36 -23.19 1.73
N VAL A 380 -37.37 -22.60 2.37
CA VAL A 380 -37.25 -21.90 3.65
C VAL A 380 -36.54 -22.77 4.71
N GLY A 381 -35.51 -22.23 5.35
CA GLY A 381 -34.74 -22.90 6.40
C GLY A 381 -33.56 -23.74 5.90
N ASN A 382 -33.33 -23.80 4.58
CA ASN A 382 -32.10 -24.29 3.97
C ASN A 382 -31.37 -23.11 3.28
N ASN A 383 -30.04 -23.20 3.17
CA ASN A 383 -29.21 -22.23 2.47
C ASN A 383 -28.35 -22.87 1.38
N THR A 384 -28.55 -24.16 1.04
CA THR A 384 -27.74 -24.87 0.05
C THR A 384 -28.55 -25.33 -1.16
N THR A 385 -27.93 -25.25 -2.35
CA THR A 385 -28.40 -25.88 -3.59
C THR A 385 -27.28 -26.73 -4.21
N ILE A 386 -27.65 -27.65 -5.10
CA ILE A 386 -26.69 -28.52 -5.80
C ILE A 386 -26.87 -28.34 -7.30
N ILE A 387 -25.79 -27.96 -7.96
CA ILE A 387 -25.68 -27.92 -9.41
C ILE A 387 -25.41 -29.35 -9.90
N PRO A 388 -26.32 -29.96 -10.68
CA PRO A 388 -26.15 -31.34 -11.14
C PRO A 388 -24.95 -31.49 -12.09
N ALA A 389 -24.18 -32.58 -11.94
CA ALA A 389 -22.97 -32.84 -12.73
C ALA A 389 -23.20 -32.84 -14.27
N ASN A 390 -24.37 -33.26 -14.73
CA ASN A 390 -24.72 -33.24 -16.16
C ASN A 390 -24.82 -31.82 -16.74
N LYS A 391 -25.08 -30.81 -15.90
CA LYS A 391 -25.05 -29.38 -16.27
C LYS A 391 -23.64 -28.81 -16.27
N LEU A 392 -22.63 -29.55 -15.82
CA LEU A 392 -21.25 -29.09 -15.77
C LEU A 392 -20.37 -29.77 -16.84
N LYS A 393 -20.99 -30.56 -17.71
CA LYS A 393 -20.31 -31.31 -18.78
C LYS A 393 -19.61 -30.37 -19.77
N GLY A 394 -18.31 -30.59 -20.01
CA GLY A 394 -17.50 -29.77 -20.93
C GLY A 394 -16.98 -28.44 -20.37
N PHE A 395 -17.30 -28.07 -19.12
CA PHE A 395 -16.81 -26.86 -18.46
C PHE A 395 -15.66 -27.16 -17.49
N ALA A 396 -14.82 -26.16 -17.22
CA ALA A 396 -13.60 -26.30 -16.42
C ALA A 396 -13.79 -25.81 -14.98
N ASP A 397 -14.62 -24.80 -14.78
CA ASP A 397 -14.88 -24.18 -13.48
C ASP A 397 -16.31 -23.64 -13.38
N VAL A 398 -16.71 -23.38 -12.14
CA VAL A 398 -17.94 -22.69 -11.76
C VAL A 398 -17.58 -21.46 -10.94
N HIS A 399 -18.13 -20.31 -11.34
CA HIS A 399 -18.11 -19.08 -10.57
C HIS A 399 -19.46 -18.88 -9.91
N VAL A 400 -19.44 -18.50 -8.64
CA VAL A 400 -20.64 -18.13 -7.90
C VAL A 400 -20.40 -16.75 -7.33
N GLN A 401 -21.30 -15.82 -7.56
CA GLN A 401 -21.15 -14.44 -7.10
C GLN A 401 -22.47 -13.96 -6.54
N ALA A 402 -22.47 -13.45 -5.31
CA ALA A 402 -23.62 -12.78 -4.74
C ALA A 402 -23.60 -11.30 -5.16
N LYS A 403 -24.77 -10.76 -5.47
CA LYS A 403 -24.97 -9.36 -5.81
C LYS A 403 -26.21 -8.85 -5.12
N ASP A 404 -26.17 -7.59 -4.71
CA ASP A 404 -27.35 -6.90 -4.21
C ASP A 404 -28.13 -6.25 -5.38
N PRO A 405 -29.35 -5.74 -5.15
CA PRO A 405 -30.11 -4.98 -6.14
C PRO A 405 -29.45 -3.67 -6.61
N ALA A 406 -28.48 -3.14 -5.84
CA ALA A 406 -27.75 -1.91 -6.14
C ALA A 406 -26.55 -2.16 -7.09
N GLY A 407 -26.17 -3.42 -7.31
CA GLY A 407 -25.07 -3.83 -8.18
C GLY A 407 -23.74 -4.02 -7.46
N ASN A 408 -23.71 -4.01 -6.12
CA ASN A 408 -22.52 -4.37 -5.35
C ASN A 408 -22.29 -5.88 -5.41
N GLU A 409 -21.03 -6.29 -5.54
CA GLU A 409 -20.67 -7.69 -5.79
C GLU A 409 -19.81 -8.28 -4.67
N SER A 410 -20.10 -9.53 -4.31
CA SER A 410 -19.24 -10.31 -3.42
C SER A 410 -17.94 -10.71 -4.13
N ALA A 411 -16.93 -11.12 -3.34
CA ALA A 411 -15.84 -11.93 -3.87
C ALA A 411 -16.40 -13.19 -4.55
N VAL A 412 -15.68 -13.71 -5.55
CA VAL A 412 -16.11 -14.86 -6.36
C VAL A 412 -15.36 -16.12 -5.92
N PRO A 413 -15.97 -17.09 -5.23
CA PRO A 413 -15.43 -18.44 -5.12
C PRO A 413 -15.21 -19.06 -6.50
N LEU A 414 -13.97 -19.47 -6.76
CA LEU A 414 -13.55 -20.25 -7.92
C LEU A 414 -13.57 -21.74 -7.59
N VAL A 415 -14.47 -22.51 -8.22
CA VAL A 415 -14.53 -23.97 -8.06
C VAL A 415 -14.03 -24.66 -9.32
N TYR A 416 -12.84 -25.26 -9.25
CA TYR A 416 -12.30 -26.08 -10.34
C TYR A 416 -12.98 -27.45 -10.40
N LEU A 417 -13.45 -27.82 -11.58
CA LEU A 417 -14.07 -29.11 -11.81
C LEU A 417 -13.01 -30.14 -12.19
N SER A 418 -13.11 -31.33 -11.59
CA SER A 418 -12.39 -32.51 -12.10
C SER A 418 -12.76 -32.78 -13.56
N PRO A 419 -11.80 -33.21 -14.40
CA PRO A 419 -12.10 -33.69 -15.74
C PRO A 419 -13.09 -34.87 -15.75
N GLU A 420 -13.66 -35.15 -16.91
CA GLU A 420 -14.39 -36.41 -17.10
C GLU A 420 -13.45 -37.62 -16.98
N MET A 421 -14.02 -38.77 -16.67
CA MET A 421 -13.26 -40.01 -16.67
C MET A 421 -12.84 -40.35 -18.11
N PRO A 422 -11.58 -40.77 -18.34
CA PRO A 422 -11.17 -41.30 -19.64
C PRO A 422 -11.91 -42.62 -19.94
N GLU A 423 -12.02 -43.00 -21.20
CA GLU A 423 -12.61 -44.29 -21.58
C GLU A 423 -11.52 -45.36 -21.72
N VAL A 424 -11.68 -46.52 -21.09
CA VAL A 424 -10.73 -47.65 -21.17
C VAL A 424 -11.45 -48.85 -21.77
N THR A 425 -10.97 -49.36 -22.90
CA THR A 425 -11.59 -50.43 -23.68
C THR A 425 -10.60 -51.55 -23.96
N ALA A 426 -10.88 -52.77 -23.48
CA ALA A 426 -10.13 -53.96 -23.84
C ALA A 426 -10.59 -54.53 -25.18
N LYS A 427 -9.62 -54.91 -26.02
CA LYS A 427 -9.84 -55.52 -27.33
C LYS A 427 -9.75 -57.05 -27.25
N THR A 428 -10.36 -57.71 -28.23
CA THR A 428 -10.37 -59.17 -28.32
C THR A 428 -9.01 -59.77 -28.67
N ASP A 429 -8.08 -58.97 -29.17
CA ASP A 429 -6.70 -59.36 -29.49
C ASP A 429 -5.74 -59.23 -28.30
N GLY A 430 -6.24 -58.87 -27.12
CA GLY A 430 -5.46 -58.68 -25.89
C GLY A 430 -5.07 -57.22 -25.61
N SER A 431 -5.09 -56.34 -26.61
CA SER A 431 -4.69 -54.93 -26.44
C SER A 431 -5.72 -54.10 -25.66
N VAL A 432 -5.30 -52.99 -25.05
CA VAL A 432 -6.19 -52.06 -24.33
C VAL A 432 -6.07 -50.65 -24.90
N GLU A 433 -7.18 -50.06 -25.33
CA GLU A 433 -7.27 -48.67 -25.78
C GLU A 433 -7.76 -47.76 -24.65
N ILE A 434 -7.11 -46.60 -24.49
CA ILE A 434 -7.47 -45.53 -23.56
C ILE A 434 -7.77 -44.26 -24.38
N THR A 435 -8.96 -43.69 -24.21
CA THR A 435 -9.37 -42.46 -24.89
C THR A 435 -9.50 -41.32 -23.86
N PRO A 436 -8.79 -40.19 -24.05
CA PRO A 436 -8.91 -39.04 -23.16
C PRO A 436 -10.29 -38.38 -23.30
N PRO A 437 -10.76 -37.67 -22.26
CA PRO A 437 -11.96 -36.85 -22.39
C PRO A 437 -11.77 -35.76 -23.45
N ALA A 438 -12.81 -35.49 -24.24
CA ALA A 438 -12.77 -34.52 -25.35
C ALA A 438 -12.64 -33.04 -24.90
N ALA A 439 -12.50 -32.78 -23.61
CA ALA A 439 -12.48 -31.43 -23.06
C ALA A 439 -11.11 -30.75 -23.29
N PRO A 440 -11.09 -29.48 -23.74
CA PRO A 440 -9.85 -28.79 -24.14
C PRO A 440 -8.87 -28.54 -22.98
N TYR A 441 -9.38 -28.47 -21.75
CA TYR A 441 -8.63 -28.20 -20.53
C TYR A 441 -7.93 -29.44 -19.92
N VAL A 442 -8.12 -30.64 -20.49
CA VAL A 442 -7.38 -31.83 -20.05
C VAL A 442 -5.94 -31.71 -20.55
N LYS A 443 -4.98 -31.78 -19.61
CA LYS A 443 -3.55 -31.57 -19.89
C LYS A 443 -2.71 -32.82 -19.63
N SER A 444 -3.20 -33.78 -18.84
CA SER A 444 -2.51 -35.05 -18.67
C SER A 444 -3.46 -36.22 -18.40
N MET A 445 -2.95 -37.44 -18.57
CA MET A 445 -3.57 -38.67 -18.09
C MET A 445 -2.53 -39.57 -17.45
N LYS A 446 -2.92 -40.30 -16.42
CA LYS A 446 -2.09 -41.35 -15.82
C LYS A 446 -2.76 -42.69 -16.04
N VAL A 447 -1.99 -43.63 -16.60
CA VAL A 447 -2.42 -44.99 -16.91
C VAL A 447 -1.62 -45.95 -16.03
N ARG A 448 -2.27 -46.94 -15.43
CA ARG A 448 -1.63 -48.04 -14.70
C ARG A 448 -2.08 -49.39 -15.27
N TYR A 449 -1.15 -50.34 -15.33
CA TYR A 449 -1.41 -51.68 -15.83
C TYR A 449 -0.41 -52.67 -15.23
N ILE A 450 -0.65 -53.97 -15.42
CA ILE A 450 0.30 -55.02 -15.07
C ILE A 450 0.92 -55.52 -16.38
N ASP A 451 2.25 -55.54 -16.45
CA ASP A 451 2.95 -56.09 -17.61
C ASP A 451 2.91 -57.62 -17.63
N GLU A 452 3.33 -58.23 -18.74
CA GLU A 452 3.35 -59.70 -18.91
C GLU A 452 4.22 -60.44 -17.88
N ALA A 453 5.16 -59.74 -17.22
CA ALA A 453 5.96 -60.29 -16.12
C ALA A 453 5.25 -60.22 -14.75
N GLY A 454 4.00 -59.74 -14.71
CA GLY A 454 3.21 -59.57 -13.50
C GLY A 454 3.59 -58.33 -12.67
N LYS A 455 4.36 -57.38 -13.24
CA LYS A 455 4.84 -56.19 -12.54
C LYS A 455 3.93 -54.98 -12.83
N PRO A 456 3.54 -54.21 -11.80
CA PRO A 456 2.79 -52.98 -12.03
C PRO A 456 3.65 -51.91 -12.73
N LYS A 457 3.09 -51.32 -13.78
CA LYS A 457 3.65 -50.20 -14.53
C LYS A 457 2.70 -49.01 -14.55
N THR A 458 3.26 -47.82 -14.72
CA THR A 458 2.52 -46.57 -14.91
C THR A 458 3.05 -45.82 -16.14
N ALA A 459 2.17 -45.09 -16.81
CA ALA A 459 2.49 -44.16 -17.88
C ALA A 459 1.78 -42.82 -17.65
N THR A 460 2.50 -41.72 -17.81
CA THR A 460 1.96 -40.36 -17.79
C THR A 460 1.93 -39.83 -19.22
N LEU A 461 0.73 -39.50 -19.68
CA LEU A 461 0.50 -38.89 -20.97
C LEU A 461 0.32 -37.39 -20.76
N THR A 462 1.09 -36.57 -21.47
CA THR A 462 1.11 -35.11 -21.30
C THR A 462 0.78 -34.41 -22.61
N LYS A 463 -0.11 -33.42 -22.55
CA LYS A 463 -0.50 -32.56 -23.66
C LYS A 463 0.34 -31.28 -23.67
N GLY A 464 1.14 -31.08 -24.71
CA GLY A 464 1.94 -29.88 -24.93
C GLY A 464 1.10 -28.65 -25.27
N GLU A 465 1.76 -27.47 -25.25
CA GLU A 465 1.15 -26.18 -25.63
C GLU A 465 0.70 -26.17 -27.11
N ASP A 466 1.36 -26.94 -27.97
CA ASP A 466 0.99 -27.15 -29.37
C ASP A 466 -0.24 -28.07 -29.57
N GLY A 467 -0.81 -28.57 -28.46
CA GLY A 467 -1.96 -29.47 -28.45
C GLY A 467 -1.62 -30.94 -28.67
N THR A 468 -0.34 -31.30 -28.82
CA THR A 468 0.10 -32.68 -29.06
C THR A 468 0.29 -33.47 -27.77
N TRP A 469 0.05 -34.78 -27.82
CA TRP A 469 0.19 -35.69 -26.68
C TRP A 469 1.46 -36.55 -26.79
N THR A 470 2.15 -36.70 -25.67
CA THR A 470 3.33 -37.57 -25.50
C THR A 470 3.15 -38.51 -24.31
N SER A 471 3.89 -39.62 -24.28
CA SER A 471 3.90 -40.60 -23.17
C SER A 471 5.31 -40.70 -22.60
N ASP A 472 5.45 -40.72 -21.27
CA ASP A 472 6.73 -40.96 -20.59
C ASP A 472 7.15 -42.44 -20.60
N ASN A 473 6.26 -43.35 -20.98
CA ASN A 473 6.47 -44.78 -20.99
C ASN A 473 6.32 -45.33 -22.41
N PRO A 474 7.38 -45.93 -22.99
CA PRO A 474 7.38 -46.43 -24.37
C PRO A 474 6.44 -47.62 -24.62
N ASP A 475 6.01 -48.32 -23.57
CA ASP A 475 5.06 -49.44 -23.67
C ASP A 475 3.63 -48.97 -23.98
N VAL A 476 3.34 -47.68 -23.77
CA VAL A 476 2.04 -47.07 -24.03
C VAL A 476 2.15 -46.17 -25.25
N VAL A 477 1.60 -46.63 -26.38
CA VAL A 477 1.65 -45.90 -27.66
C VAL A 477 0.55 -44.86 -27.69
N VAL A 478 0.89 -43.58 -27.82
CA VAL A 478 -0.07 -42.47 -27.87
C VAL A 478 -0.16 -41.87 -29.27
N GLU A 479 -1.38 -41.61 -29.74
CA GLU A 479 -1.67 -40.84 -30.93
C GLU A 479 -1.52 -39.34 -30.61
N SER A 480 -0.49 -38.72 -31.15
CA SER A 480 -0.08 -37.35 -30.84
C SER A 480 -1.21 -36.31 -30.98
N ALA A 481 -2.09 -36.41 -31.98
CA ALA A 481 -3.14 -35.40 -32.21
C ALA A 481 -4.36 -35.53 -31.27
N THR A 482 -4.69 -36.76 -30.84
CA THR A 482 -5.95 -37.03 -30.12
C THR A 482 -5.71 -37.36 -28.65
N GLY A 483 -4.51 -37.80 -28.29
CA GLY A 483 -4.17 -38.34 -26.97
C GLY A 483 -4.71 -39.73 -26.72
N LYS A 484 -5.35 -40.37 -27.72
CA LYS A 484 -5.77 -41.76 -27.65
C LYS A 484 -4.53 -42.65 -27.53
N ALA A 485 -4.53 -43.56 -26.57
CA ALA A 485 -3.41 -44.41 -26.28
C ALA A 485 -3.76 -45.89 -26.35
N THR A 486 -2.78 -46.72 -26.67
CA THR A 486 -2.93 -48.17 -26.77
C THR A 486 -1.80 -48.84 -26.01
N ILE A 487 -2.16 -49.80 -25.16
CA ILE A 487 -1.24 -50.78 -24.60
C ILE A 487 -1.32 -52.03 -25.48
N PRO A 488 -0.25 -52.37 -26.23
CA PRO A 488 -0.21 -53.58 -27.05
C PRO A 488 -0.43 -54.85 -26.22
N ALA A 489 -0.98 -55.90 -26.83
CA ALA A 489 -1.28 -57.16 -26.14
C ALA A 489 -0.03 -57.76 -25.47
N ASP A 490 1.12 -57.74 -26.15
CA ASP A 490 2.41 -58.26 -25.65
C ASP A 490 3.05 -57.40 -24.55
N LYS A 491 2.35 -56.39 -24.04
CA LYS A 491 2.80 -55.46 -23.01
C LYS A 491 1.88 -55.44 -21.80
N VAL A 492 0.71 -56.09 -21.85
CA VAL A 492 -0.28 -56.12 -20.78
C VAL A 492 -0.71 -57.55 -20.50
N GLN A 493 -0.58 -57.99 -19.26
CA GLN A 493 -0.91 -59.35 -18.89
C GLN A 493 -2.40 -59.66 -19.18
N ASP A 494 -2.64 -60.76 -19.89
CA ASP A 494 -3.99 -61.27 -20.19
C ASP A 494 -4.86 -61.34 -18.91
N GLY A 495 -6.06 -60.74 -18.98
CA GLY A 495 -7.01 -60.68 -17.86
C GLY A 495 -6.69 -59.70 -16.72
N SER A 496 -5.57 -58.97 -16.77
CA SER A 496 -5.20 -57.97 -15.75
C SER A 496 -5.96 -56.64 -15.87
N GLU A 497 -6.13 -55.93 -14.75
CA GLU A 497 -6.85 -54.63 -14.70
C GLU A 497 -5.95 -53.48 -15.20
N VAL A 498 -6.42 -52.75 -16.19
CA VAL A 498 -5.86 -51.48 -16.66
C VAL A 498 -6.72 -50.33 -16.14
N GLY A 499 -6.08 -49.37 -15.48
CA GLY A 499 -6.70 -48.17 -14.92
C GLY A 499 -6.20 -46.89 -15.59
N ALA A 500 -7.07 -45.90 -15.80
CA ALA A 500 -6.68 -44.58 -16.28
C ALA A 500 -7.47 -43.46 -15.61
N ASN A 501 -6.80 -42.36 -15.26
CA ASN A 501 -7.43 -41.12 -14.81
C ASN A 501 -6.82 -39.89 -15.52
N ALA A 502 -7.64 -38.87 -15.76
CA ALA A 502 -7.24 -37.65 -16.47
C ALA A 502 -7.04 -36.49 -15.49
N ALA A 503 -6.17 -35.53 -15.79
CA ALA A 503 -5.98 -34.33 -14.99
C ALA A 503 -5.92 -33.06 -15.84
N ASN A 504 -6.34 -31.95 -15.24
CA ASN A 504 -6.23 -30.62 -15.84
C ASN A 504 -4.87 -29.97 -15.55
N GLY A 505 -4.61 -28.79 -16.12
CA GLY A 505 -3.35 -28.05 -15.92
C GLY A 505 -3.05 -27.61 -14.49
N ARG A 506 -4.01 -27.74 -13.56
CA ARG A 506 -3.84 -27.44 -12.12
C ARG A 506 -3.67 -28.71 -11.26
N GLY A 507 -3.59 -29.88 -11.88
CA GLY A 507 -3.37 -31.16 -11.18
C GLY A 507 -4.63 -31.77 -10.55
N VAL A 508 -5.83 -31.22 -10.79
CA VAL A 508 -7.09 -31.82 -10.34
C VAL A 508 -7.40 -33.03 -11.21
N GLY A 509 -7.42 -34.22 -10.60
CA GLY A 509 -7.66 -35.49 -11.28
C GLY A 509 -9.14 -35.88 -11.37
N SER A 510 -9.49 -36.64 -12.40
CA SER A 510 -10.73 -37.38 -12.50
C SER A 510 -10.66 -38.70 -11.74
N ARG A 511 -11.81 -39.34 -11.55
CA ARG A 511 -11.87 -40.72 -11.07
C ARG A 511 -11.24 -41.67 -12.09
N GLU A 512 -10.77 -42.80 -11.60
CA GLU A 512 -10.16 -43.82 -12.44
C GLU A 512 -11.21 -44.68 -13.18
N SER A 513 -11.03 -44.82 -14.49
CA SER A 513 -11.72 -45.80 -15.34
C SER A 513 -10.91 -47.09 -15.44
N LYS A 514 -11.60 -48.24 -15.55
CA LYS A 514 -10.97 -49.57 -15.48
C LYS A 514 -11.51 -50.54 -16.53
N ALA A 515 -10.65 -51.38 -17.10
CA ALA A 515 -11.02 -52.54 -17.91
C ALA A 515 -10.01 -53.69 -17.75
N ASN A 516 -10.40 -54.94 -18.03
CA ASN A 516 -9.49 -56.09 -17.98
C ASN A 516 -9.05 -56.50 -19.40
N ALA A 517 -7.76 -56.78 -19.61
CA ALA A 517 -7.20 -57.19 -20.91
C ALA A 517 -7.78 -58.52 -21.45
N GLY A 518 -7.78 -58.72 -22.79
CA GLY A 518 -8.29 -59.93 -23.48
C GLY A 518 -7.31 -61.13 -23.51
N ASN A 519 -7.59 -62.22 -24.24
CA ASN A 519 -6.73 -63.44 -24.33
C ASN A 519 -6.30 -63.80 -25.78
N ASN A 520 -5.08 -64.33 -26.02
CA ASN A 520 -4.56 -64.72 -27.36
C ASN A 520 -3.72 -66.05 -27.40
N PRO A 521 -4.07 -67.14 -28.16
CA PRO A 521 -3.35 -68.45 -28.12
C PRO A 521 -2.25 -68.69 -29.19
N ASP A 522 -1.19 -69.45 -28.83
CA ASP A 522 0.07 -69.68 -29.59
C ASP A 522 0.04 -70.88 -30.59
N THR A 523 0.67 -70.71 -31.76
CA THR A 523 0.77 -71.69 -32.86
C THR A 523 2.18 -71.79 -33.49
N THR A 524 3.17 -71.14 -32.88
CA THR A 524 4.53 -71.01 -33.43
C THR A 524 5.41 -72.16 -32.92
N ALA A 525 6.24 -72.75 -33.79
CA ALA A 525 7.22 -73.74 -33.36
C ALA A 525 8.53 -73.08 -32.95
N PRO A 526 9.27 -73.64 -31.97
CA PRO A 526 10.51 -73.05 -31.49
C PRO A 526 11.60 -73.15 -32.55
N ASP A 527 12.58 -72.27 -32.46
CA ASP A 527 13.75 -72.27 -33.33
C ASP A 527 14.54 -73.58 -33.21
N LYS A 528 15.40 -73.85 -34.21
CA LYS A 528 16.26 -75.05 -34.14
C LYS A 528 17.29 -74.91 -33.00
N PRO A 529 17.60 -76.00 -32.27
CA PRO A 529 18.73 -76.01 -31.33
C PRO A 529 20.06 -75.72 -32.02
N THR A 530 20.96 -75.08 -31.28
CA THR A 530 22.34 -74.87 -31.75
C THR A 530 23.20 -76.03 -31.28
N VAL A 531 23.95 -76.65 -32.18
CA VAL A 531 24.94 -77.69 -31.86
C VAL A 531 26.31 -77.15 -32.25
N GLU A 532 27.22 -77.05 -31.29
CA GLU A 532 28.56 -76.49 -31.46
C GLU A 532 29.62 -77.48 -30.97
N ALA A 533 30.55 -77.85 -31.85
CA ALA A 533 31.71 -78.61 -31.45
C ALA A 533 32.81 -77.66 -30.99
N LYS A 534 33.34 -77.88 -29.80
CA LYS A 534 34.37 -77.04 -29.20
C LYS A 534 35.76 -77.52 -29.59
N ASP A 535 36.69 -76.57 -29.62
CA ASP A 535 38.12 -76.83 -29.86
C ASP A 535 38.77 -77.67 -28.76
N ASN A 536 38.03 -78.01 -27.69
CA ASN A 536 38.38 -78.94 -26.61
C ASN A 536 37.81 -80.37 -26.75
N GLY A 537 37.16 -80.66 -27.88
CA GLY A 537 36.63 -81.98 -28.23
C GLY A 537 35.27 -82.29 -27.63
N SER A 538 34.78 -81.47 -26.70
CA SER A 538 33.39 -81.56 -26.23
C SER A 538 32.41 -80.98 -27.25
N VAL A 539 31.15 -81.42 -27.19
CA VAL A 539 30.07 -80.87 -28.03
C VAL A 539 29.02 -80.26 -27.13
N GLU A 540 28.67 -79.00 -27.38
CA GLU A 540 27.62 -78.29 -26.67
C GLU A 540 26.36 -78.21 -27.53
N VAL A 541 25.21 -78.50 -26.92
CA VAL A 541 23.88 -78.34 -27.51
C VAL A 541 23.12 -77.33 -26.68
N THR A 542 22.78 -76.19 -27.29
CA THR A 542 22.00 -75.13 -26.65
C THR A 542 20.56 -75.22 -27.15
N PRO A 543 19.56 -75.36 -26.25
CA PRO A 543 18.16 -75.19 -26.60
C PRO A 543 17.91 -73.83 -27.26
N PRO A 544 16.92 -73.72 -28.15
CA PRO A 544 16.49 -72.44 -28.68
C PRO A 544 15.97 -71.53 -27.55
N ALA A 545 16.04 -70.23 -27.78
CA ALA A 545 15.69 -69.22 -26.78
C ALA A 545 14.18 -68.98 -26.65
N ASP A 546 13.36 -69.59 -27.52
CA ASP A 546 11.91 -69.47 -27.45
C ASP A 546 11.42 -69.84 -26.04
N GLU A 547 10.70 -68.92 -25.40
CA GLU A 547 10.36 -69.00 -23.98
C GLU A 547 9.55 -70.27 -23.65
N ASP A 548 8.78 -70.74 -24.63
CA ASP A 548 7.89 -71.89 -24.57
C ASP A 548 8.58 -73.23 -24.89
N THR A 549 9.88 -73.24 -25.19
CA THR A 549 10.63 -74.47 -25.44
C THR A 549 10.57 -75.41 -24.22
N LYS A 550 10.05 -76.63 -24.44
CA LYS A 550 9.80 -77.65 -23.42
C LYS A 550 10.87 -78.72 -23.33
N SER A 551 11.39 -79.17 -24.47
CA SER A 551 12.39 -80.26 -24.49
C SER A 551 13.29 -80.20 -25.72
N VAL A 552 14.50 -80.73 -25.60
CA VAL A 552 15.47 -80.92 -26.69
C VAL A 552 15.94 -82.37 -26.74
N GLU A 553 15.79 -83.03 -27.89
CA GLU A 553 16.31 -84.39 -28.14
C GLU A 553 17.63 -84.31 -28.89
N VAL A 554 18.67 -85.00 -28.40
CA VAL A 554 20.05 -85.00 -28.90
C VAL A 554 20.50 -86.41 -29.26
N SER A 555 21.11 -86.62 -30.42
CA SER A 555 21.69 -87.89 -30.84
C SER A 555 23.18 -87.76 -31.19
N TYR A 556 24.02 -88.68 -30.68
CA TYR A 556 25.48 -88.69 -30.90
C TYR A 556 26.06 -90.12 -30.90
N THR A 557 27.35 -90.28 -31.24
CA THR A 557 28.07 -91.55 -31.15
C THR A 557 29.11 -91.48 -30.03
N ASP A 558 29.11 -92.44 -29.11
CA ASP A 558 30.09 -92.50 -28.01
C ASP A 558 31.48 -92.98 -28.49
N GLU A 559 32.50 -92.86 -27.64
CA GLU A 559 33.88 -93.29 -27.97
C GLU A 559 34.01 -94.78 -28.32
N ALA A 560 33.03 -95.61 -27.94
CA ALA A 560 32.98 -97.03 -28.30
C ALA A 560 32.33 -97.28 -29.68
N GLY A 561 31.91 -96.23 -30.38
CA GLY A 561 31.26 -96.30 -31.69
C GLY A 561 29.76 -96.62 -31.62
N THR A 562 29.12 -96.50 -30.45
CA THR A 562 27.71 -96.83 -30.25
C THR A 562 26.84 -95.56 -30.32
N PRO A 563 25.76 -95.54 -31.14
CA PRO A 563 24.82 -94.42 -31.15
C PRO A 563 24.06 -94.29 -29.82
N LYS A 564 23.87 -93.05 -29.38
CA LYS A 564 23.14 -92.64 -28.17
C LYS A 564 22.12 -91.56 -28.51
N THR A 565 20.97 -91.60 -27.83
CA THR A 565 19.96 -90.53 -27.86
C THR A 565 19.67 -90.09 -26.43
N VAL A 566 19.60 -88.78 -26.22
CA VAL A 566 19.41 -88.12 -24.92
C VAL A 566 18.30 -87.09 -25.07
N THR A 567 17.45 -86.98 -24.07
CA THR A 567 16.38 -85.99 -24.03
C THR A 567 16.60 -85.06 -22.84
N ILE A 568 16.64 -83.77 -23.12
CA ILE A 568 16.80 -82.68 -22.16
C ILE A 568 15.42 -82.04 -22.00
N THR A 569 14.91 -81.94 -20.78
CA THR A 569 13.53 -81.50 -20.50
C THR A 569 13.52 -80.32 -19.54
N LYS A 570 12.76 -79.27 -19.85
CA LYS A 570 12.52 -78.10 -18.99
C LYS A 570 11.38 -78.42 -18.02
N GLY A 571 11.68 -78.40 -16.73
CA GLY A 571 10.73 -78.54 -15.64
C GLY A 571 9.85 -77.30 -15.50
N THR A 572 8.75 -77.44 -14.77
CA THR A 572 7.82 -76.33 -14.48
C THR A 572 8.44 -75.24 -13.59
N ASP A 573 9.58 -75.51 -12.96
CA ASP A 573 10.40 -74.57 -12.20
C ASP A 573 11.43 -73.84 -13.06
N GLY A 574 11.38 -74.01 -14.38
CA GLY A 574 12.31 -73.43 -15.33
C GLY A 574 13.64 -74.19 -15.43
N THR A 575 13.84 -75.25 -14.64
CA THR A 575 15.10 -75.99 -14.62
C THR A 575 15.15 -77.12 -15.65
N TRP A 576 16.28 -77.29 -16.32
CA TRP A 576 16.49 -78.30 -17.32
C TRP A 576 17.18 -79.53 -16.75
N THR A 577 16.71 -80.72 -17.15
CA THR A 577 17.25 -82.00 -16.70
C THR A 577 17.48 -82.94 -17.89
N SER A 578 18.51 -83.78 -17.80
CA SER A 578 18.86 -84.76 -18.82
C SER A 578 18.46 -86.16 -18.35
N ASN A 579 17.95 -86.98 -19.26
CA ASN A 579 17.67 -88.39 -18.99
C ASN A 579 18.94 -89.28 -19.06
N ASN A 580 20.10 -88.72 -19.43
CA ASN A 580 21.38 -89.41 -19.47
C ASN A 580 22.39 -88.72 -18.54
N PRO A 581 22.93 -89.42 -17.52
CA PRO A 581 23.88 -88.84 -16.57
C PRO A 581 25.24 -88.47 -17.19
N ASP A 582 25.59 -89.02 -18.35
CA ASP A 582 26.86 -88.72 -19.04
C ASP A 582 26.82 -87.40 -19.82
N VAL A 583 25.64 -86.81 -19.99
CA VAL A 583 25.44 -85.51 -20.64
C VAL A 583 25.08 -84.50 -19.55
N ALA A 584 26.03 -83.66 -19.21
CA ALA A 584 25.82 -82.60 -18.23
C ALA A 584 24.91 -81.54 -18.85
N VAL A 585 23.82 -81.21 -18.18
CA VAL A 585 22.95 -80.10 -18.57
C VAL A 585 23.02 -79.03 -17.50
N GLU A 586 23.19 -77.78 -17.91
CA GLU A 586 23.05 -76.66 -17.00
C GLU A 586 21.57 -76.42 -16.68
N PRO A 587 21.13 -76.56 -15.42
CA PRO A 587 19.71 -76.49 -15.09
C PRO A 587 19.06 -75.16 -15.46
N ALA A 588 19.76 -74.04 -15.45
CA ALA A 588 19.15 -72.74 -15.77
C ALA A 588 18.95 -72.51 -17.28
N THR A 589 19.88 -72.98 -18.11
CA THR A 589 19.93 -72.65 -19.55
C THR A 589 19.51 -73.81 -20.44
N GLY A 590 19.52 -75.04 -19.92
CA GLY A 590 19.28 -76.26 -20.70
C GLY A 590 20.39 -76.61 -21.66
N LYS A 591 21.47 -75.85 -21.65
CA LYS A 591 22.68 -76.12 -22.42
C LYS A 591 23.27 -77.44 -21.96
N ALA A 592 23.35 -78.39 -22.88
CA ALA A 592 23.88 -79.71 -22.63
C ALA A 592 25.27 -79.86 -23.23
N THR A 593 26.22 -80.31 -22.42
CA THR A 593 27.58 -80.60 -22.84
C THR A 593 27.77 -82.11 -22.87
N ILE A 594 28.15 -82.62 -24.04
CA ILE A 594 28.66 -83.97 -24.21
C ILE A 594 30.19 -83.87 -24.04
N PRO A 595 30.76 -84.40 -22.95
CA PRO A 595 32.19 -84.30 -22.68
C PRO A 595 33.04 -84.93 -23.79
N ALA A 596 34.24 -84.40 -24.01
CA ALA A 596 35.17 -84.90 -25.03
C ALA A 596 35.48 -86.40 -24.87
N ASP A 597 35.58 -86.88 -23.63
CA ASP A 597 35.84 -88.29 -23.29
C ASP A 597 34.58 -89.20 -23.36
N LYS A 598 33.49 -88.68 -23.93
CA LYS A 598 32.19 -89.35 -24.04
C LYS A 598 31.60 -89.30 -25.45
N VAL A 599 32.23 -88.56 -26.37
CA VAL A 599 31.82 -88.42 -27.76
C VAL A 599 32.98 -88.76 -28.68
N GLN A 600 32.75 -89.58 -29.69
CA GLN A 600 33.82 -89.97 -30.59
C GLN A 600 34.27 -88.79 -31.46
N ASP A 601 35.57 -88.49 -31.45
CA ASP A 601 36.21 -87.45 -32.28
C ASP A 601 35.76 -87.56 -33.76
N GLY A 602 35.35 -86.42 -34.32
CA GLY A 602 34.90 -86.33 -35.72
C GLY A 602 33.52 -86.95 -36.02
N SER A 603 32.82 -87.52 -35.03
CA SER A 603 31.46 -88.07 -35.22
C SER A 603 30.37 -86.99 -35.16
N PRO A 604 29.24 -87.14 -35.89
CA PRO A 604 28.17 -86.15 -35.92
C PRO A 604 27.27 -86.21 -34.67
N VAL A 605 26.91 -85.03 -34.18
CA VAL A 605 25.92 -84.79 -33.12
C VAL A 605 24.75 -83.99 -33.70
N LYS A 606 23.51 -84.38 -33.39
CA LYS A 606 22.28 -83.76 -33.91
C LYS A 606 21.28 -83.44 -32.80
N ALA A 607 20.47 -82.38 -32.96
CA ALA A 607 19.46 -82.01 -31.96
C ALA A 607 18.15 -81.38 -32.53
N LYS A 608 17.01 -81.59 -31.86
CA LYS A 608 15.68 -81.00 -32.17
C LYS A 608 14.95 -80.53 -30.90
N ALA A 609 14.24 -79.41 -30.96
CA ALA A 609 13.44 -78.85 -29.87
C ALA A 609 11.93 -79.07 -30.05
N THR A 610 11.19 -79.03 -28.95
CA THR A 610 9.72 -79.07 -28.90
C THR A 610 9.22 -78.10 -27.85
N ASP A 611 8.16 -77.34 -28.12
CA ASP A 611 7.56 -76.38 -27.19
C ASP A 611 6.47 -76.96 -26.27
N ASN A 612 5.88 -76.10 -25.43
CA ASN A 612 4.80 -76.43 -24.52
C ASN A 612 3.47 -76.75 -25.23
N ALA A 613 3.23 -76.17 -26.41
CA ALA A 613 2.08 -76.42 -27.27
C ALA A 613 2.21 -77.71 -28.11
N GLY A 614 3.41 -78.29 -28.16
CA GLY A 614 3.75 -79.52 -28.87
C GLY A 614 4.30 -79.32 -30.29
N ASN A 615 4.65 -78.10 -30.73
CA ASN A 615 5.25 -77.90 -32.04
C ASN A 615 6.76 -78.23 -32.00
N ILE A 616 7.32 -78.73 -33.12
CA ILE A 616 8.69 -79.28 -33.18
C ILE A 616 9.55 -78.46 -34.16
N SER A 617 10.78 -78.15 -33.74
CA SER A 617 11.74 -77.35 -34.51
C SER A 617 12.40 -78.13 -35.67
N ASN A 618 13.14 -77.39 -36.50
CA ASN A 618 14.12 -77.97 -37.43
C ASN A 618 15.36 -78.56 -36.68
N GLU A 619 16.17 -79.41 -37.32
CA GLU A 619 17.34 -80.11 -36.73
C GLU A 619 18.63 -79.26 -36.79
N GLY A 620 19.41 -79.22 -35.69
CA GLY A 620 20.79 -78.68 -35.62
C GLY A 620 21.85 -79.80 -35.66
N THR A 621 23.03 -79.57 -36.25
CA THR A 621 24.09 -80.61 -36.42
C THR A 621 25.53 -80.06 -36.35
N ALA A 622 26.48 -80.77 -35.72
CA ALA A 622 27.94 -80.52 -35.79
C ALA A 622 28.78 -81.80 -35.59
N ASN A 623 30.08 -81.79 -35.92
CA ASN A 623 31.02 -82.92 -35.70
C ASN A 623 32.04 -82.60 -34.58
N ALA A 624 32.32 -83.51 -33.64
CA ALA A 624 33.20 -83.29 -32.47
C ALA A 624 34.69 -82.97 -32.79
N GLY A 625 35.37 -82.14 -31.96
CA GLY A 625 36.75 -81.60 -32.12
C GLY A 625 37.89 -82.33 -31.34
N ASN A 626 39.09 -81.72 -31.21
CA ASN A 626 40.31 -82.23 -30.48
C ASN A 626 40.58 -81.40 -29.17
N ASN A 627 41.65 -81.56 -28.33
CA ASN A 627 41.74 -80.91 -26.95
C ASN A 627 42.94 -79.90 -26.66
N PRO A 628 42.79 -78.66 -26.05
CA PRO A 628 43.82 -77.57 -25.84
C PRO A 628 44.02 -76.94 -24.41
N ASP A 629 44.98 -75.98 -24.27
CA ASP A 629 45.51 -75.26 -23.04
C ASP A 629 44.63 -74.08 -22.51
N THR A 630 44.62 -73.75 -21.19
CA THR A 630 43.51 -73.01 -20.52
C THR A 630 43.80 -72.03 -19.34
N THR A 631 45.04 -71.65 -18.98
CA THR A 631 45.28 -70.82 -17.75
C THR A 631 45.51 -69.31 -17.99
N ALA A 632 44.66 -68.45 -17.42
CA ALA A 632 44.73 -66.97 -17.47
C ALA A 632 45.37 -66.31 -16.22
N PRO A 633 45.85 -65.04 -16.30
CA PRO A 633 46.24 -64.23 -15.12
C PRO A 633 45.04 -63.89 -14.23
N SER A 634 45.28 -63.55 -12.96
CA SER A 634 44.22 -63.11 -12.05
C SER A 634 43.62 -61.75 -12.47
N ALA A 635 42.38 -61.48 -12.05
CA ALA A 635 41.70 -60.22 -12.36
C ALA A 635 42.32 -59.02 -11.60
N PRO A 636 42.36 -57.83 -12.23
CA PRO A 636 42.73 -56.58 -11.56
C PRO A 636 41.67 -56.15 -10.52
N GLU A 637 42.01 -55.23 -9.62
CA GLU A 637 41.06 -54.63 -8.68
C GLU A 637 40.79 -53.17 -9.06
N VAL A 638 39.53 -52.74 -9.05
CA VAL A 638 39.15 -51.33 -9.24
C VAL A 638 38.46 -50.87 -7.97
N THR A 639 38.90 -49.75 -7.40
CA THR A 639 38.35 -49.21 -6.15
C THR A 639 38.03 -47.73 -6.34
N PRO A 640 36.75 -47.34 -6.36
CA PRO A 640 36.38 -45.93 -6.39
C PRO A 640 36.58 -45.30 -5.00
N SER A 641 37.03 -44.06 -4.98
CA SER A 641 37.08 -43.24 -3.78
C SER A 641 35.65 -42.88 -3.33
N THR A 642 35.42 -42.92 -2.03
CA THR A 642 34.13 -42.52 -1.43
C THR A 642 34.09 -41.04 -1.04
N GLU A 643 35.20 -40.31 -1.22
CA GLU A 643 35.36 -38.93 -0.74
C GLU A 643 35.53 -37.92 -1.88
N ASP A 644 36.24 -38.26 -2.95
CA ASP A 644 36.76 -37.30 -3.93
C ASP A 644 36.65 -37.74 -5.40
N GLY A 645 35.84 -38.76 -5.73
CA GLY A 645 35.59 -39.16 -7.12
C GLY A 645 36.73 -39.87 -7.86
N SER A 646 37.95 -39.92 -7.30
CA SER A 646 39.10 -40.64 -7.90
C SER A 646 38.89 -42.16 -7.95
N VAL A 647 39.60 -42.87 -8.85
CA VAL A 647 39.47 -44.34 -8.99
C VAL A 647 40.84 -45.01 -9.00
N THR A 648 41.10 -45.90 -8.05
CA THR A 648 42.35 -46.67 -7.96
C THR A 648 42.23 -47.99 -8.72
N VAL A 649 43.22 -48.30 -9.56
CA VAL A 649 43.36 -49.58 -10.29
C VAL A 649 44.57 -50.34 -9.76
N LYS A 650 44.34 -51.55 -9.25
CA LYS A 650 45.36 -52.50 -8.80
C LYS A 650 45.63 -53.54 -9.87
N VAL A 651 46.90 -53.74 -10.19
CA VAL A 651 47.33 -54.70 -11.22
C VAL A 651 47.55 -56.11 -10.62
N PRO A 652 47.37 -57.19 -11.41
CA PRO A 652 47.49 -58.56 -10.90
C PRO A 652 48.92 -58.93 -10.46
N SER A 653 49.04 -59.66 -9.35
CA SER A 653 50.33 -60.07 -8.79
C SER A 653 50.96 -61.27 -9.49
N ASP A 654 50.15 -62.15 -10.08
CA ASP A 654 50.55 -63.37 -10.80
C ASP A 654 50.83 -63.13 -12.29
N ALA A 655 50.57 -61.92 -12.80
CA ALA A 655 50.84 -61.57 -14.19
C ALA A 655 52.33 -61.78 -14.56
N GLU A 656 52.60 -62.23 -15.76
CA GLU A 656 53.94 -62.42 -16.31
C GLU A 656 54.35 -61.27 -17.24
N ALA A 657 55.64 -61.19 -17.59
CA ALA A 657 56.11 -60.12 -18.47
C ALA A 657 55.50 -60.26 -19.87
N GLY A 658 54.83 -59.20 -20.34
CA GLY A 658 54.04 -59.22 -21.57
C GLY A 658 52.53 -59.28 -21.36
N ASP A 659 52.06 -59.59 -20.14
CA ASP A 659 50.64 -59.49 -19.80
C ASP A 659 50.16 -58.04 -19.85
N THR A 660 48.89 -57.86 -20.17
CA THR A 660 48.25 -56.55 -20.27
C THR A 660 47.08 -56.43 -19.30
N VAL A 661 46.83 -55.21 -18.81
CA VAL A 661 45.58 -54.82 -18.15
C VAL A 661 44.96 -53.71 -18.99
N GLU A 662 43.78 -53.96 -19.51
CA GLU A 662 43.02 -53.00 -20.31
C GLU A 662 42.00 -52.30 -19.43
N VAL A 663 42.13 -50.98 -19.29
CA VAL A 663 41.28 -50.12 -18.48
C VAL A 663 40.42 -49.25 -19.39
N THR A 664 39.11 -49.23 -19.20
CA THR A 664 38.20 -48.31 -19.92
C THR A 664 37.71 -47.24 -18.95
N VAL A 665 37.80 -45.97 -19.35
CA VAL A 665 37.41 -44.80 -18.54
C VAL A 665 36.71 -43.77 -19.43
N THR A 666 35.66 -43.12 -18.93
CA THR A 666 35.05 -41.97 -19.62
C THR A 666 35.65 -40.67 -19.09
N PRO A 667 36.37 -39.88 -19.91
CA PRO A 667 36.99 -38.64 -19.45
C PRO A 667 35.95 -37.57 -19.04
N GLU A 668 36.34 -36.72 -18.08
CA GLU A 668 35.54 -35.56 -17.65
C GLU A 668 35.26 -34.62 -18.84
N GLY A 669 34.00 -34.26 -19.06
CA GLY A 669 33.57 -33.45 -20.21
C GLY A 669 33.37 -34.21 -21.54
N SER A 670 33.42 -35.55 -21.53
CA SER A 670 33.17 -36.42 -22.69
C SER A 670 32.06 -37.45 -22.41
N ASP A 671 31.37 -37.90 -23.46
CA ASP A 671 30.40 -39.02 -23.41
C ASP A 671 30.96 -40.32 -24.02
N THR A 672 32.16 -40.26 -24.58
CA THR A 672 32.80 -41.41 -25.24
C THR A 672 33.84 -42.04 -24.32
N PRO A 673 33.71 -43.33 -23.95
CA PRO A 673 34.74 -44.05 -23.21
C PRO A 673 36.04 -44.17 -24.00
N GLU A 674 37.17 -44.00 -23.32
CA GLU A 674 38.53 -44.22 -23.82
C GLU A 674 39.10 -45.50 -23.21
N LYS A 675 39.89 -46.24 -23.99
CA LYS A 675 40.61 -47.44 -23.54
C LYS A 675 42.09 -47.14 -23.34
N VAL A 676 42.61 -47.42 -22.14
CA VAL A 676 44.00 -47.25 -21.73
C VAL A 676 44.59 -48.60 -21.33
N THR A 677 45.74 -48.96 -21.88
CA THR A 677 46.39 -50.26 -21.63
C THR A 677 47.62 -50.10 -20.76
N LEU A 678 47.70 -50.90 -19.69
CA LEU A 678 48.91 -51.12 -18.90
C LEU A 678 49.60 -52.41 -19.36
N THR A 679 50.90 -52.36 -19.66
CA THR A 679 51.67 -53.55 -20.06
C THR A 679 52.75 -53.86 -19.04
N LYS A 680 52.81 -55.11 -18.56
CA LYS A 680 53.78 -55.56 -17.57
C LYS A 680 55.17 -55.70 -18.20
N GLN A 681 56.12 -54.95 -17.66
CA GLN A 681 57.51 -54.95 -18.11
C GLN A 681 58.34 -56.01 -17.37
N THR A 682 59.49 -56.35 -17.94
CA THR A 682 60.44 -57.32 -17.36
C THR A 682 61.11 -56.81 -16.08
N ASP A 683 61.13 -55.50 -15.84
CA ASP A 683 61.63 -54.87 -14.61
C ASP A 683 60.59 -54.80 -13.48
N GLY A 684 59.36 -55.29 -13.73
CA GLY A 684 58.26 -55.30 -12.78
C GLY A 684 57.41 -54.03 -12.74
N SER A 685 57.72 -53.01 -13.53
CA SER A 685 56.86 -51.84 -13.73
C SER A 685 55.71 -52.12 -14.71
N TRP A 686 54.70 -51.24 -14.73
CA TRP A 686 53.65 -51.23 -15.75
C TRP A 686 53.62 -49.90 -16.49
N THR A 687 53.72 -49.96 -17.81
CA THR A 687 53.68 -48.78 -18.68
C THR A 687 52.28 -48.54 -19.21
N SER A 688 51.75 -47.33 -19.01
CA SER A 688 50.46 -46.88 -19.53
C SER A 688 50.56 -46.38 -20.96
N SER A 689 49.58 -46.74 -21.80
CA SER A 689 49.43 -46.19 -23.15
C SER A 689 48.98 -44.73 -23.15
N ASN A 690 48.41 -44.23 -22.04
CA ASN A 690 48.05 -42.82 -21.84
C ASN A 690 48.30 -42.39 -20.37
N PRO A 691 49.52 -41.93 -20.03
CA PRO A 691 49.88 -41.53 -18.67
C PRO A 691 49.12 -40.31 -18.12
N THR A 692 48.42 -39.55 -18.98
CA THR A 692 47.68 -38.35 -18.56
C THR A 692 46.30 -38.65 -17.98
N THR A 693 45.72 -39.78 -18.37
CA THR A 693 44.43 -40.30 -17.87
C THR A 693 44.65 -41.36 -16.80
N LEU A 694 45.60 -42.28 -17.03
CA LEU A 694 45.99 -43.32 -16.07
C LEU A 694 47.52 -43.36 -15.93
N PRO A 695 48.09 -42.92 -14.79
CA PRO A 695 49.54 -42.91 -14.59
C PRO A 695 50.16 -44.32 -14.61
N ASN A 696 51.47 -44.39 -14.90
CA ASN A 696 52.25 -45.63 -14.83
C ASN A 696 52.25 -46.24 -13.41
N VAL A 697 52.49 -47.55 -13.31
CA VAL A 697 52.80 -48.21 -12.03
C VAL A 697 54.31 -48.42 -11.95
N GLU A 698 54.98 -47.67 -11.09
CA GLU A 698 56.43 -47.76 -10.92
C GLU A 698 56.84 -49.12 -10.33
N ALA A 699 58.07 -49.56 -10.62
CA ALA A 699 58.58 -50.85 -10.14
C ALA A 699 58.51 -50.93 -8.60
N GLY A 700 57.82 -51.94 -8.08
CA GLY A 700 57.58 -52.14 -6.64
C GLY A 700 56.23 -51.62 -6.12
N GLN A 701 55.43 -50.96 -6.97
CA GLN A 701 54.04 -50.62 -6.67
C GLN A 701 53.06 -51.63 -7.28
N SER A 702 51.86 -51.73 -6.71
CA SER A 702 50.82 -52.67 -7.17
C SER A 702 49.56 -51.98 -7.70
N SER A 703 49.53 -50.65 -7.74
CA SER A 703 48.35 -49.89 -8.15
C SER A 703 48.71 -48.48 -8.64
N THR A 704 47.78 -47.88 -9.37
CA THR A 704 47.80 -46.48 -9.83
C THR A 704 46.41 -45.87 -9.67
N THR A 705 46.28 -44.54 -9.67
CA THR A 705 44.99 -43.86 -9.45
C THR A 705 44.67 -42.90 -10.60
N ILE A 706 43.44 -42.99 -11.11
CA ILE A 706 42.82 -42.04 -12.03
C ILE A 706 42.38 -40.80 -11.22
N PRO A 707 42.91 -39.60 -11.52
CA PRO A 707 42.52 -38.37 -10.83
C PRO A 707 41.04 -38.01 -11.02
N GLN A 708 40.44 -37.34 -10.03
CA GLN A 708 39.02 -36.94 -10.02
C GLN A 708 38.61 -36.02 -11.18
N ASP A 709 39.53 -35.23 -11.73
CA ASP A 709 39.32 -34.32 -12.86
C ASP A 709 39.55 -35.00 -14.22
N LYS A 710 39.74 -36.32 -14.22
CA LYS A 710 40.05 -37.14 -15.40
C LYS A 710 39.05 -38.26 -15.64
N VAL A 711 38.04 -38.41 -14.79
CA VAL A 711 37.00 -39.44 -14.89
C VAL A 711 35.62 -38.84 -14.60
N LYS A 712 34.65 -39.12 -15.47
CA LYS A 712 33.28 -38.67 -15.35
C LYS A 712 32.56 -39.34 -14.18
N ASP A 713 31.96 -38.55 -13.30
CA ASP A 713 31.17 -39.01 -12.16
C ASP A 713 30.14 -40.08 -12.55
N GLY A 714 30.07 -41.16 -11.75
CA GLY A 714 29.15 -42.28 -11.96
C GLY A 714 29.40 -43.12 -13.22
N SER A 715 30.37 -42.73 -14.07
CA SER A 715 30.72 -43.51 -15.26
C SER A 715 31.44 -44.81 -14.88
N PRO A 716 31.21 -45.92 -15.61
CA PRO A 716 31.86 -47.19 -15.30
C PRO A 716 33.35 -47.14 -15.64
N VAL A 717 34.19 -47.48 -14.68
CA VAL A 717 35.61 -47.80 -14.91
C VAL A 717 35.75 -49.32 -14.92
N THR A 718 36.19 -49.88 -16.05
CA THR A 718 36.38 -51.33 -16.20
C THR A 718 37.85 -51.69 -16.32
N ALA A 719 38.29 -52.82 -15.77
CA ALA A 719 39.63 -53.36 -15.96
C ALA A 719 39.61 -54.88 -16.22
N GLN A 720 40.40 -55.35 -17.18
CA GLN A 720 40.57 -56.78 -17.50
C GLN A 720 42.03 -57.12 -17.82
N ALA A 721 42.58 -58.17 -17.21
CA ALA A 721 43.91 -58.68 -17.53
C ALA A 721 43.89 -59.78 -18.60
N LYS A 722 44.94 -59.84 -19.43
CA LYS A 722 45.10 -60.78 -20.56
C LYS A 722 46.55 -61.23 -20.72
N ASP A 723 46.76 -62.52 -20.98
CA ASP A 723 48.08 -63.07 -21.31
C ASP A 723 48.35 -63.07 -22.84
N PRO A 724 49.59 -63.36 -23.29
CA PRO A 724 49.91 -63.48 -24.72
C PRO A 724 49.23 -64.64 -25.46
N ALA A 725 48.73 -65.67 -24.75
CA ALA A 725 48.01 -66.82 -25.32
C ALA A 725 46.51 -66.51 -25.57
N GLY A 726 46.04 -65.37 -25.07
CA GLY A 726 44.67 -64.90 -25.23
C GLY A 726 43.75 -65.30 -24.08
N ASN A 727 44.28 -65.88 -23.01
CA ASN A 727 43.51 -66.21 -21.82
C ASN A 727 43.22 -64.92 -21.04
N GLU A 728 41.95 -64.71 -20.71
CA GLU A 728 41.47 -63.49 -20.09
C GLU A 728 41.00 -63.74 -18.67
N SER A 729 41.33 -62.81 -17.78
CA SER A 729 40.72 -62.73 -16.45
C SER A 729 39.27 -62.23 -16.53
N ALA A 730 38.55 -62.32 -15.41
CA ALA A 730 37.26 -61.67 -15.28
C ALA A 730 37.39 -60.14 -15.38
N VAL A 731 36.44 -59.49 -16.07
CA VAL A 731 36.33 -58.03 -16.11
C VAL A 731 35.82 -57.53 -14.76
N VAL A 732 36.53 -56.58 -14.15
CA VAL A 732 36.06 -55.83 -12.98
C VAL A 732 35.50 -54.50 -13.44
N SER A 733 34.33 -54.11 -12.93
CA SER A 733 33.68 -52.83 -13.24
C SER A 733 33.20 -52.18 -11.95
N GLN A 734 33.57 -50.92 -11.74
CA GLN A 734 33.07 -50.10 -10.64
C GLN A 734 32.69 -48.72 -11.17
N PRO A 735 31.60 -48.10 -10.70
CA PRO A 735 31.28 -46.73 -11.05
C PRO A 735 32.30 -45.79 -10.39
N ALA A 736 32.75 -44.76 -11.13
CA ALA A 736 33.48 -43.65 -10.53
C ALA A 736 32.64 -43.00 -9.43
N GLY A 737 33.28 -42.58 -8.35
CA GLY A 737 32.59 -41.86 -7.28
C GLY A 737 32.00 -40.55 -7.79
N ASN A 738 30.94 -40.05 -7.16
CA ASN A 738 30.44 -38.71 -7.46
C ASN A 738 31.39 -37.69 -6.84
N ASN A 739 31.79 -36.66 -7.58
CA ASN A 739 32.34 -35.46 -6.96
C ASN A 739 31.28 -34.90 -6.01
N LYS A 740 31.66 -34.68 -4.76
CA LYS A 740 30.82 -33.89 -3.86
C LYS A 740 30.79 -32.47 -4.41
N VAL A 741 29.73 -32.10 -5.13
CA VAL A 741 29.47 -30.71 -5.51
C VAL A 741 29.27 -29.91 -4.23
N VAL A 742 30.32 -29.21 -3.79
CA VAL A 742 30.21 -28.28 -2.66
C VAL A 742 29.61 -27.00 -3.23
N LYS A 743 28.33 -26.78 -2.94
CA LYS A 743 27.68 -25.51 -3.20
C LYS A 743 28.34 -24.45 -2.32
N LEU A 744 28.76 -23.33 -2.91
CA LEU A 744 29.21 -22.20 -2.10
C LEU A 744 28.02 -21.54 -1.40
N GLU A 745 28.29 -20.89 -0.29
CA GLU A 745 27.30 -20.14 0.47
C GLU A 745 27.72 -18.68 0.58
N LEU A 746 26.74 -17.78 0.48
CA LEU A 746 26.92 -16.34 0.64
C LEU A 746 26.20 -15.85 1.88
N SER A 747 26.83 -14.93 2.60
CA SER A 747 26.20 -14.21 3.71
C SER A 747 26.79 -12.82 3.82
N LEU A 748 25.97 -11.84 4.19
CA LEU A 748 26.49 -10.51 4.55
C LEU A 748 27.42 -10.63 5.77
N ALA A 749 28.55 -9.93 5.75
CA ALA A 749 29.42 -9.89 6.92
C ALA A 749 28.72 -9.21 8.12
N GLN A 750 27.86 -8.24 7.82
CA GLN A 750 26.92 -7.65 8.75
C GLN A 750 25.73 -7.07 7.98
N ASP A 751 24.52 -7.43 8.36
CA ASP A 751 23.33 -6.68 7.98
C ASP A 751 23.16 -5.50 8.96
N THR A 752 23.09 -4.27 8.44
CA THR A 752 23.12 -3.05 9.27
C THR A 752 21.84 -2.28 9.11
N GLY A 753 21.27 -1.76 10.18
CA GLY A 753 20.01 -1.04 10.09
C GLY A 753 19.16 -1.26 11.32
N ALA A 754 17.87 -0.92 11.19
CA ALA A 754 16.87 -1.22 12.21
C ALA A 754 16.49 -2.71 12.22
N SER A 755 16.55 -3.38 11.06
CA SER A 755 16.45 -4.83 10.94
C SER A 755 17.84 -5.45 10.76
N ASN A 756 17.98 -6.71 11.14
CA ASN A 756 19.21 -7.49 11.00
C ASN A 756 19.05 -8.65 10.01
N ASN A 757 18.01 -8.62 9.19
CA ASN A 757 17.64 -9.68 8.24
C ASN A 757 16.81 -9.18 7.05
N ASP A 758 16.81 -7.87 6.76
CA ASP A 758 16.12 -7.30 5.58
C ASP A 758 17.06 -7.14 4.38
N ASN A 759 18.36 -7.43 4.55
CA ASN A 759 19.41 -7.32 3.54
C ASN A 759 19.64 -5.89 3.01
N TYR A 760 19.25 -4.87 3.78
CA TYR A 760 19.68 -3.49 3.57
C TYR A 760 20.89 -3.24 4.44
N THR A 761 22.04 -2.91 3.85
CA THR A 761 23.27 -2.73 4.64
C THR A 761 24.17 -1.65 4.09
N ARG A 762 24.91 -0.97 4.97
CA ARG A 762 26.02 -0.06 4.64
C ARG A 762 27.37 -0.77 4.61
N ASN A 763 27.40 -2.05 5.02
CA ASN A 763 28.59 -2.87 4.96
C ASN A 763 28.63 -3.66 3.65
N GLY A 764 29.44 -3.21 2.70
CA GLY A 764 29.61 -3.89 1.41
C GLY A 764 30.42 -5.19 1.45
N GLN A 765 30.81 -5.69 2.62
CA GLN A 765 31.56 -6.95 2.75
C GLN A 765 30.62 -8.16 2.76
N VAL A 766 30.87 -9.10 1.85
CA VAL A 766 30.11 -10.35 1.70
C VAL A 766 31.05 -11.53 1.94
N ASN A 767 30.68 -12.41 2.86
CA ASN A 767 31.43 -13.62 3.19
C ASN A 767 31.03 -14.77 2.26
N VAL A 768 32.02 -15.61 1.94
CA VAL A 768 31.86 -16.80 1.11
C VAL A 768 32.37 -18.02 1.87
N SER A 769 31.50 -19.00 2.08
CA SER A 769 31.81 -20.29 2.72
C SER A 769 31.67 -21.46 1.75
N GLY A 770 32.24 -22.62 2.12
CA GLY A 770 32.22 -23.82 1.29
C GLY A 770 33.33 -23.90 0.23
N ILE A 771 34.25 -22.94 0.16
CA ILE A 771 35.34 -22.93 -0.83
C ILE A 771 36.27 -24.13 -0.58
N PRO A 772 36.40 -25.09 -1.52
CA PRO A 772 37.30 -26.22 -1.35
C PRO A 772 38.77 -25.75 -1.29
N SER A 773 39.57 -26.44 -0.48
CA SER A 773 40.97 -26.07 -0.25
C SER A 773 41.76 -26.08 -1.57
N GLY A 774 42.38 -24.94 -1.92
CA GLY A 774 43.19 -24.79 -3.12
C GLY A 774 42.41 -24.43 -4.39
N SER A 775 41.08 -24.31 -4.33
CA SER A 775 40.26 -23.91 -5.47
C SER A 775 40.26 -22.39 -5.70
N GLU A 776 40.29 -21.99 -6.97
CA GLU A 776 39.92 -20.63 -7.37
C GLU A 776 38.39 -20.50 -7.42
N TRP A 777 37.86 -19.36 -7.00
CA TRP A 777 36.43 -19.08 -7.04
C TRP A 777 36.16 -17.71 -7.64
N GLU A 778 34.93 -17.50 -8.10
CA GLU A 778 34.46 -16.27 -8.74
C GLU A 778 33.06 -15.90 -8.22
N TYR A 779 32.71 -14.63 -8.33
CA TYR A 779 31.41 -14.09 -7.92
C TYR A 779 30.78 -13.25 -9.01
N SER A 780 29.45 -13.19 -8.99
CA SER A 780 28.64 -12.35 -9.85
C SER A 780 27.90 -11.32 -9.00
N THR A 781 27.71 -10.12 -9.56
CA THR A 781 26.91 -9.03 -8.96
C THR A 781 25.58 -8.80 -9.69
N ASP A 782 25.30 -9.58 -10.75
CA ASP A 782 24.21 -9.40 -11.70
C ASP A 782 23.43 -10.71 -11.96
N GLY A 783 23.35 -11.58 -10.96
CA GLY A 783 22.56 -12.81 -11.02
C GLY A 783 23.15 -13.91 -11.92
N GLY A 784 24.47 -13.90 -12.12
CA GLY A 784 25.20 -14.93 -12.85
C GLY A 784 25.57 -14.57 -14.29
N GLN A 785 25.30 -13.34 -14.73
CA GLN A 785 25.55 -12.89 -16.11
C GLN A 785 27.03 -12.59 -16.36
N THR A 786 27.70 -11.93 -15.40
CA THR A 786 29.14 -11.67 -15.43
C THR A 786 29.83 -12.17 -14.16
N TRP A 787 31.10 -12.59 -14.29
CA TRP A 787 31.85 -13.23 -13.21
C TRP A 787 33.20 -12.53 -12.98
N ASN A 788 33.46 -12.21 -11.72
CA ASN A 788 34.68 -11.57 -11.24
C ASN A 788 35.46 -12.56 -10.36
N SER A 789 36.79 -12.57 -10.46
CA SER A 789 37.62 -13.47 -9.64
C SER A 789 37.56 -13.06 -8.16
N GLY A 790 37.30 -14.04 -7.28
CA GLY A 790 37.33 -13.88 -5.83
C GLY A 790 38.70 -14.18 -5.23
N SER A 791 38.92 -13.76 -3.98
CA SER A 791 40.14 -14.07 -3.22
C SER A 791 39.83 -14.23 -1.74
N GLY A 792 40.49 -15.16 -1.04
CA GLY A 792 40.20 -15.46 0.35
C GLY A 792 38.79 -16.01 0.54
N ASN A 793 38.10 -15.57 1.59
CA ASN A 793 36.77 -16.06 2.01
C ASN A 793 35.70 -14.95 2.01
N SER A 794 35.94 -13.85 1.31
CA SER A 794 35.00 -12.72 1.21
C SER A 794 35.34 -11.85 0.02
N PHE A 795 34.39 -11.02 -0.42
CA PHE A 795 34.65 -9.92 -1.34
C PHE A 795 33.98 -8.64 -0.83
N THR A 796 34.36 -7.50 -1.40
CA THR A 796 33.80 -6.20 -1.04
C THR A 796 33.23 -5.56 -2.30
N LEU A 797 31.96 -5.18 -2.22
CA LEU A 797 31.27 -4.45 -3.29
C LEU A 797 31.84 -3.03 -3.42
N PRO A 798 31.77 -2.42 -4.62
CA PRO A 798 32.16 -1.03 -4.80
C PRO A 798 31.39 -0.09 -3.87
N ASN A 799 32.05 0.97 -3.40
CA ASN A 799 31.39 1.97 -2.57
C ASN A 799 30.20 2.59 -3.31
N ASN A 800 29.09 2.77 -2.60
CA ASN A 800 27.91 3.44 -3.12
C ASN A 800 27.86 4.90 -2.61
N THR A 801 27.65 5.85 -3.52
CA THR A 801 27.43 7.27 -3.20
C THR A 801 26.00 7.74 -3.49
N LYS A 802 25.14 6.85 -3.99
CA LYS A 802 23.75 7.12 -4.35
C LYS A 802 22.84 6.88 -3.14
N VAL A 803 21.99 7.86 -2.83
CA VAL A 803 20.89 7.76 -1.85
C VAL A 803 19.91 6.65 -2.26
N GLY A 804 19.41 5.88 -1.31
CA GLY A 804 18.48 4.76 -1.56
C GLY A 804 19.14 3.46 -1.99
N GLY A 805 20.47 3.40 -1.97
CA GLY A 805 21.22 2.18 -2.21
C GLY A 805 21.37 1.74 -3.67
N ILE A 806 22.21 0.72 -3.87
CA ILE A 806 22.29 -0.06 -5.12
C ILE A 806 21.88 -1.49 -4.81
N ALA A 807 20.89 -1.99 -5.55
CA ALA A 807 20.47 -3.38 -5.48
C ALA A 807 21.47 -4.29 -6.22
N TYR A 808 21.80 -5.42 -5.58
CA TYR A 808 22.68 -6.44 -6.12
C TYR A 808 22.01 -7.81 -6.04
N SER A 809 22.24 -8.63 -7.07
CA SER A 809 21.90 -10.06 -7.07
C SER A 809 23.20 -10.86 -7.11
N LEU A 810 23.62 -11.32 -5.93
CA LEU A 810 24.94 -11.90 -5.73
C LEU A 810 24.93 -13.43 -5.86
N GLN A 811 25.96 -13.98 -6.51
CA GLN A 811 26.23 -15.41 -6.55
C GLN A 811 27.74 -15.65 -6.45
N ALA A 812 28.14 -16.80 -5.91
CA ALA A 812 29.53 -17.26 -5.94
C ALA A 812 29.62 -18.71 -6.41
N ARG A 813 30.68 -19.06 -7.15
CA ARG A 813 30.95 -20.44 -7.58
C ARG A 813 32.45 -20.71 -7.62
N VAL A 814 32.82 -21.99 -7.58
CA VAL A 814 34.16 -22.44 -7.95
C VAL A 814 34.37 -22.18 -9.45
N LYS A 815 35.49 -21.57 -9.79
CA LYS A 815 35.79 -21.13 -11.15
C LYS A 815 35.81 -22.33 -12.11
N GLY A 816 35.03 -22.23 -13.20
CA GLY A 816 34.89 -23.32 -14.18
C GLY A 816 33.93 -24.46 -13.76
N ASN A 817 33.29 -24.38 -12.60
CA ASN A 817 32.30 -25.36 -12.13
C ASN A 817 30.95 -24.68 -11.83
N ALA A 818 30.09 -24.61 -12.84
CA ALA A 818 28.76 -23.99 -12.71
C ALA A 818 27.85 -24.67 -11.66
N ALA A 819 28.03 -25.98 -11.42
CA ALA A 819 27.21 -26.72 -10.44
C ALA A 819 27.50 -26.31 -8.98
N SER A 820 28.64 -25.67 -8.72
CA SER A 820 29.01 -25.18 -7.38
C SER A 820 28.41 -23.81 -7.01
N ALA A 821 27.60 -23.21 -7.90
CA ALA A 821 27.02 -21.90 -7.69
C ALA A 821 26.12 -21.84 -6.44
N SER A 822 26.31 -20.80 -5.64
CA SER A 822 25.48 -20.49 -4.48
C SER A 822 24.04 -20.19 -4.89
N ASP A 823 23.14 -20.19 -3.92
CA ASP A 823 21.86 -19.50 -4.11
C ASP A 823 22.10 -18.00 -4.30
N THR A 824 21.17 -17.34 -5.00
CA THR A 824 21.24 -15.89 -5.19
C THR A 824 20.95 -15.17 -3.87
N LEU A 825 21.89 -14.36 -3.42
CA LEU A 825 21.69 -13.43 -2.31
C LEU A 825 21.33 -12.06 -2.89
N ASN A 826 20.07 -11.65 -2.73
CA ASN A 826 19.64 -10.30 -3.07
C ASN A 826 19.86 -9.36 -1.88
N MET A 827 20.50 -8.23 -2.14
CA MET A 827 20.79 -7.22 -1.12
C MET A 827 20.79 -5.81 -1.69
N THR A 828 20.64 -4.81 -0.83
CA THR A 828 20.83 -3.40 -1.16
C THR A 828 21.99 -2.84 -0.37
N LEU A 829 23.03 -2.36 -1.05
CA LEU A 829 24.15 -1.66 -0.43
C LEU A 829 23.86 -0.16 -0.41
N ASP A 830 23.61 0.39 0.77
CA ASP A 830 23.42 1.82 0.98
C ASP A 830 24.39 2.37 2.03
N GLN A 831 25.27 3.27 1.60
CA GLN A 831 26.29 3.89 2.45
C GLN A 831 26.10 5.40 2.56
N LYS A 832 24.98 5.92 2.04
CA LYS A 832 24.70 7.34 1.96
C LYS A 832 23.31 7.59 2.53
N ALA A 833 23.29 8.20 3.71
CA ALA A 833 22.05 8.66 4.33
C ALA A 833 21.23 9.49 3.36
N GLY A 834 19.92 9.29 3.41
CA GLY A 834 18.94 10.07 2.67
C GLY A 834 19.02 11.56 2.97
N GLU A 835 18.43 12.34 2.07
CA GLU A 835 18.08 13.72 2.38
C GLU A 835 16.65 13.72 2.89
N PHE A 836 16.41 14.52 3.93
CA PHE A 836 15.07 14.68 4.48
C PHE A 836 14.76 16.16 4.71
N HIS A 837 13.49 16.48 4.56
CA HIS A 837 12.90 17.78 4.82
C HIS A 837 11.85 17.58 5.90
N ALA A 838 11.91 18.35 6.97
CA ALA A 838 11.01 18.21 8.11
C ALA A 838 10.57 19.59 8.56
N ILE A 839 9.26 19.77 8.66
CA ILE A 839 8.61 21.02 9.04
C ILE A 839 7.61 20.74 10.17
N ILE A 840 7.17 21.78 10.87
CA ILE A 840 6.04 21.67 11.78
C ILE A 840 4.82 22.30 11.12
N ASP A 841 3.72 21.55 11.04
CA ASP A 841 2.45 22.05 10.49
C ASP A 841 1.67 22.91 11.51
N GLY A 842 0.56 23.51 11.09
CA GLY A 842 -0.30 24.30 11.98
C GLY A 842 -0.89 23.52 13.15
N SER A 843 -0.99 22.19 13.03
CA SER A 843 -1.46 21.25 14.06
C SER A 843 -0.38 20.85 15.07
N MET A 844 0.85 21.36 14.92
CA MET A 844 2.03 20.99 15.71
C MET A 844 2.51 19.54 15.47
N ASN A 845 2.25 18.99 14.30
CA ASN A 845 2.81 17.73 13.83
C ASN A 845 4.11 17.99 13.06
N LEU A 846 5.10 17.10 13.22
CA LEU A 846 6.28 17.09 12.38
C LEU A 846 5.87 16.35 11.11
N ILE A 847 5.88 17.08 9.99
CA ILE A 847 5.56 16.55 8.68
C ILE A 847 6.74 16.76 7.74
N GLY A 848 6.80 15.99 6.67
CA GLY A 848 7.81 16.21 5.65
C GLY A 848 8.09 14.99 4.80
N THR A 849 9.23 15.04 4.11
CA THR A 849 9.70 13.99 3.23
C THR A 849 11.06 13.49 3.69
N ALA A 850 11.30 12.20 3.48
CA ALA A 850 12.56 11.55 3.78
C ALA A 850 12.73 10.36 2.85
N GLU A 851 13.82 9.61 3.02
CA GLU A 851 13.99 8.36 2.29
C GLU A 851 12.84 7.39 2.61
N LYS A 852 12.37 6.66 1.60
CA LYS A 852 11.22 5.76 1.71
C LYS A 852 11.44 4.74 2.84
N ASN A 853 10.44 4.58 3.70
CA ASN A 853 10.49 3.67 4.85
C ASN A 853 11.58 3.99 5.91
N SER A 854 12.25 5.15 5.81
CA SER A 854 13.19 5.63 6.83
C SER A 854 12.47 5.94 8.15
N THR A 855 13.24 5.99 9.24
CA THR A 855 12.76 6.42 10.55
C THR A 855 13.12 7.88 10.78
N ILE A 856 12.13 8.69 11.15
CA ILE A 856 12.32 10.10 11.51
C ILE A 856 12.11 10.25 13.00
N SER A 857 13.06 10.85 13.70
CA SER A 857 13.01 11.01 15.14
C SER A 857 13.31 12.43 15.58
N ILE A 858 12.60 12.87 16.61
CA ILE A 858 12.82 14.13 17.30
C ILE A 858 12.65 13.85 18.80
N ASN A 859 13.69 14.11 19.58
CA ASN A 859 13.74 13.75 21.00
C ASN A 859 13.44 12.24 21.23
N ASN A 860 12.46 11.90 22.07
CA ASN A 860 12.02 10.53 22.36
C ASN A 860 10.82 10.07 21.50
N ARG A 861 10.49 10.82 20.44
CA ARG A 861 9.38 10.52 19.53
C ARG A 861 9.96 10.14 18.18
N SER A 862 9.33 9.19 17.51
CA SER A 862 9.72 8.77 16.16
C SER A 862 8.49 8.44 15.33
N GLY A 863 8.53 8.79 14.05
CA GLY A 863 7.64 8.31 13.00
C GLY A 863 8.41 7.54 11.94
N LYS A 864 7.68 6.95 10.99
CA LYS A 864 8.26 6.32 9.79
C LYS A 864 7.77 7.06 8.56
N ALA A 865 8.66 7.26 7.60
CA ALA A 865 8.28 7.66 6.27
C ALA A 865 7.52 6.52 5.58
N ASN A 866 6.45 6.85 4.86
CA ASN A 866 5.66 5.88 4.10
C ASN A 866 6.39 5.46 2.81
N ALA A 867 5.73 4.67 1.95
CA ALA A 867 6.29 4.22 0.68
C ALA A 867 6.57 5.37 -0.32
N ASN A 868 5.96 6.54 -0.10
CA ASN A 868 6.17 7.76 -0.87
C ASN A 868 7.25 8.66 -0.26
N GLY A 869 7.82 8.27 0.90
CA GLY A 869 8.80 9.08 1.63
C GLY A 869 8.18 10.11 2.57
N GLU A 870 6.86 10.17 2.70
CA GLU A 870 6.17 11.16 3.54
C GLU A 870 5.99 10.66 4.97
N PHE A 871 6.12 11.54 5.96
CA PHE A 871 5.86 11.21 7.36
C PHE A 871 5.04 12.29 8.04
N GLU A 872 4.26 11.89 9.04
CA GLU A 872 3.53 12.79 9.95
C GLU A 872 3.48 12.19 11.35
N PHE A 873 3.88 12.95 12.37
CA PHE A 873 3.62 12.57 13.76
C PHE A 873 3.65 13.76 14.72
N ALA A 874 2.86 13.70 15.79
CA ALA A 874 2.75 14.78 16.76
C ALA A 874 4.08 15.10 17.46
N THR A 875 4.54 16.35 17.35
CA THR A 875 5.79 16.83 17.99
C THR A 875 5.68 16.82 19.52
N GLY A 876 4.45 16.93 20.04
CA GLY A 876 4.19 17.12 21.47
C GLY A 876 4.42 18.55 21.98
N ILE A 877 4.61 19.52 21.08
CA ILE A 877 4.72 20.95 21.43
C ILE A 877 3.30 21.51 21.70
N ALA A 878 3.10 22.17 22.84
CA ALA A 878 1.80 22.71 23.22
C ALA A 878 1.41 23.94 22.35
N SER A 879 0.20 23.93 21.79
CA SER A 879 -0.31 25.05 20.98
C SER A 879 -0.69 26.26 21.88
N GLY A 880 -0.27 27.48 21.52
CA GLY A 880 -0.84 28.73 22.06
C GLY A 880 0.09 29.67 22.84
N ALA A 881 1.31 29.28 23.19
CA ALA A 881 2.30 30.19 23.79
C ALA A 881 3.18 30.84 22.72
N THR A 882 3.35 32.17 22.75
CA THR A 882 4.34 32.86 21.91
C THR A 882 5.73 32.33 22.25
N ALA A 883 6.39 31.68 21.29
CA ALA A 883 7.74 31.16 21.40
C ALA A 883 8.61 31.78 20.31
N LYS A 884 9.87 32.09 20.62
CA LYS A 884 10.84 32.66 19.68
C LYS A 884 12.13 31.85 19.75
N LYS A 885 12.52 31.21 18.64
CA LYS A 885 13.75 30.40 18.48
C LYS A 885 13.90 29.25 19.50
N VAL A 886 12.96 28.31 19.53
CA VAL A 886 13.12 27.04 20.28
C VAL A 886 13.75 25.98 19.39
N HIS A 887 14.93 25.46 19.76
CA HIS A 887 15.69 24.50 18.96
C HIS A 887 15.31 23.04 19.24
N TYR A 888 15.31 22.22 18.19
CA TYR A 888 15.21 20.76 18.26
C TYR A 888 16.08 20.10 17.19
N SER A 889 16.58 18.89 17.47
CA SER A 889 17.35 18.08 16.52
C SER A 889 16.43 16.98 15.96
N VAL A 890 16.25 16.98 14.64
CA VAL A 890 15.56 15.91 13.91
C VAL A 890 16.62 15.01 13.30
N VAL A 891 16.48 13.70 13.51
CA VAL A 891 17.37 12.69 12.95
C VAL A 891 16.57 11.77 12.06
N GLU A 892 16.96 11.70 10.80
CA GLU A 892 16.55 10.66 9.86
C GLU A 892 17.52 9.50 9.93
N THR A 893 17.00 8.28 9.76
CA THR A 893 17.80 7.06 9.65
C THR A 893 17.18 6.15 8.61
N ASP A 894 17.93 5.88 7.55
CA ASP A 894 17.53 5.01 6.45
C ASP A 894 17.46 3.52 6.86
N LEU A 895 17.05 2.66 5.93
CA LEU A 895 16.93 1.21 6.19
C LEU A 895 18.27 0.54 6.46
N ALA A 896 19.36 0.99 5.82
CA ALA A 896 20.71 0.50 6.04
C ALA A 896 21.37 1.07 7.33
N GLY A 897 20.65 1.95 8.03
CA GLY A 897 21.04 2.58 9.28
C GLY A 897 21.98 3.77 9.13
N ASN A 898 22.17 4.36 7.94
CA ASN A 898 22.84 5.65 7.83
C ASN A 898 21.89 6.75 8.34
N SER A 899 22.45 7.78 8.98
CA SER A 899 21.66 8.83 9.60
C SER A 899 22.17 10.22 9.22
N VAL A 900 21.25 11.16 9.06
CA VAL A 900 21.52 12.60 8.98
C VAL A 900 20.70 13.34 10.02
N SER A 901 21.23 14.43 10.55
CA SER A 901 20.57 15.27 11.57
C SER A 901 20.48 16.71 11.09
N LYS A 902 19.35 17.37 11.37
CA LYS A 902 19.15 18.81 11.17
C LYS A 902 18.68 19.46 12.47
N ASP A 903 19.29 20.59 12.81
CA ASP A 903 18.86 21.44 13.92
C ASP A 903 17.84 22.44 13.39
N VAL A 904 16.66 22.51 14.00
CA VAL A 904 15.55 23.35 13.55
C VAL A 904 15.08 24.23 14.70
N ALA A 905 14.80 25.50 14.41
CA ALA A 905 14.32 26.49 15.37
C ALA A 905 12.88 26.89 15.04
N TYR A 906 11.97 26.84 16.00
CA TYR A 906 10.57 27.24 15.78
C TYR A 906 10.25 28.61 16.44
N THR A 907 9.49 29.44 15.72
CA THR A 907 8.95 30.72 16.18
C THR A 907 7.44 30.82 15.87
N TYR A 908 6.64 31.23 16.87
CA TYR A 908 5.18 31.36 16.76
C TYR A 908 4.71 32.79 16.97
N TYR A 909 4.03 33.34 15.96
CA TYR A 909 3.36 34.63 16.04
C TYR A 909 1.84 34.46 16.08
N ARG A 910 1.20 34.99 17.13
CA ARG A 910 -0.27 35.06 17.19
C ARG A 910 -0.87 35.97 16.10
N ARG A 911 -0.17 37.07 15.76
CA ARG A 911 -0.44 37.98 14.62
C ARG A 911 0.89 38.60 14.15
N PHE A 912 1.14 38.65 12.84
CA PHE A 912 2.25 39.42 12.26
C PHE A 912 1.76 40.86 12.05
N ALA A 913 2.31 41.81 12.79
CA ALA A 913 1.80 43.20 12.76
C ALA A 913 2.07 43.86 11.39
N GLY A 914 1.18 44.74 10.92
CA GLY A 914 1.45 45.48 9.67
C GLY A 914 2.66 46.42 9.81
N ASN A 915 3.43 46.60 8.74
CA ASN A 915 4.65 47.42 8.71
C ASN A 915 5.82 46.85 9.53
N THR A 916 5.91 45.52 9.65
CA THR A 916 7.07 44.84 10.24
C THR A 916 8.00 44.30 9.17
N ASN A 917 9.30 44.44 9.43
CA ASN A 917 10.38 43.86 8.65
C ASN A 917 11.19 42.95 9.59
N GLU A 918 11.02 41.64 9.47
CA GLU A 918 11.76 40.66 10.26
C GLU A 918 12.72 39.90 9.36
N THR A 919 13.92 39.63 9.88
CA THR A 919 14.98 38.88 9.19
C THR A 919 15.53 37.84 10.16
N TYR A 920 15.64 36.61 9.69
CA TYR A 920 16.14 35.48 10.44
C TYR A 920 17.57 35.12 10.02
N GLY A 921 18.11 34.05 10.64
CA GLY A 921 19.53 33.74 10.61
C GLY A 921 19.92 32.84 9.45
N ASN A 922 20.95 32.02 9.67
CA ASN A 922 21.32 30.93 8.76
C ASN A 922 20.92 29.56 9.37
N GLU A 923 19.94 29.57 10.27
CA GLU A 923 19.43 28.38 10.97
C GLU A 923 18.15 27.92 10.25
N ASN A 924 17.83 26.63 10.25
CA ASN A 924 16.56 26.16 9.71
C ASN A 924 15.41 26.67 10.61
N ASP A 925 14.64 27.65 10.15
CA ASP A 925 13.63 28.38 10.91
C ASP A 925 12.21 27.97 10.49
N VAL A 926 11.37 27.54 11.45
CA VAL A 926 9.94 27.27 11.26
C VAL A 926 9.10 28.42 11.83
N ILE A 927 8.37 29.11 10.97
CA ILE A 927 7.60 30.31 11.28
C ILE A 927 6.11 30.02 11.08
N LEU A 928 5.37 30.05 12.19
CA LEU A 928 3.92 29.85 12.20
C LEU A 928 3.19 31.16 12.53
N ILE A 929 2.27 31.59 11.65
CA ILE A 929 1.53 32.86 11.80
C ILE A 929 0.02 32.61 11.99
N GLY A 930 -0.54 32.98 13.15
CA GLY A 930 -1.99 32.93 13.46
C GLY A 930 -2.37 32.14 14.71
N THR A 931 -3.66 32.09 15.05
CA THR A 931 -4.17 31.17 16.09
C THR A 931 -4.13 29.72 15.59
N LYS A 932 -3.79 28.74 16.43
CA LYS A 932 -3.57 27.33 16.00
C LYS A 932 -2.57 27.19 14.84
N GLY A 933 -1.44 27.88 14.91
CA GLY A 933 -0.30 27.59 14.02
C GLY A 933 -0.43 28.00 12.55
N GLY A 934 -1.40 28.82 12.14
CA GLY A 934 -1.51 29.17 10.71
C GLY A 934 -2.68 30.05 10.26
N THR A 935 -3.54 30.55 11.15
CA THR A 935 -4.74 31.30 10.78
C THR A 935 -4.52 32.83 10.63
N GLY A 936 -3.27 33.30 10.49
CA GLY A 936 -2.92 34.71 10.42
C GLY A 936 -2.25 35.07 9.11
N ASP A 937 -2.41 36.31 8.66
CA ASP A 937 -1.82 36.82 7.42
C ASP A 937 -0.41 37.40 7.65
N LEU A 938 0.44 37.27 6.62
CA LEU A 938 1.69 38.02 6.53
C LEU A 938 1.37 39.47 6.13
N GLY A 939 1.17 40.31 7.15
CA GLY A 939 0.90 41.74 7.03
C GLY A 939 -0.55 42.06 6.63
N ALA A 940 -1.12 43.12 7.23
CA ALA A 940 -2.41 43.69 6.83
C ALA A 940 -2.26 44.52 5.52
N LEU A 941 -3.18 45.46 5.25
CA LEU A 941 -3.19 46.46 4.15
C LEU A 941 -1.90 47.32 3.97
N ILE A 942 -0.80 47.03 4.67
CA ILE A 942 0.42 47.85 4.76
C ILE A 942 1.66 46.97 4.52
N ARG A 943 2.63 47.46 3.72
CA ARG A 943 3.90 46.81 3.34
C ARG A 943 4.57 46.12 4.54
N SER A 944 4.72 44.80 4.47
CA SER A 944 5.45 44.00 5.46
C SER A 944 6.40 43.04 4.75
N SER A 945 7.58 42.79 5.31
CA SER A 945 8.58 41.88 4.72
C SER A 945 9.06 40.84 5.74
N LEU A 946 9.16 39.59 5.30
CA LEU A 946 9.78 38.50 6.06
C LEU A 946 10.91 37.89 5.22
N THR A 947 12.10 37.77 5.82
CA THR A 947 13.25 37.08 5.23
C THR A 947 13.72 35.98 6.17
N THR A 948 13.76 34.72 5.74
CA THR A 948 14.16 33.60 6.62
C THR A 948 15.67 33.37 6.62
N GLY A 949 16.33 33.50 5.47
CA GLY A 949 17.78 33.72 5.39
C GLY A 949 18.51 32.60 4.66
N SER A 950 19.21 31.73 5.38
CA SER A 950 19.78 30.52 4.76
C SER A 950 19.53 29.34 5.67
N GLY A 951 19.52 28.12 5.14
CA GLY A 951 19.01 26.96 5.84
C GLY A 951 17.66 26.55 5.27
N ASP A 952 17.21 25.36 5.63
CA ASP A 952 15.93 24.82 5.15
C ASP A 952 14.80 25.37 6.03
N ASP A 953 14.19 26.45 5.59
CA ASP A 953 13.21 27.22 6.34
C ASP A 953 11.78 26.81 6.02
N SER A 954 10.85 27.13 6.92
CA SER A 954 9.44 26.80 6.76
C SER A 954 8.52 27.92 7.19
N VAL A 955 7.60 28.33 6.33
CA VAL A 955 6.60 29.34 6.64
C VAL A 955 5.19 28.80 6.44
N TYR A 956 4.38 28.84 7.49
CA TYR A 956 2.96 28.46 7.43
C TYR A 956 2.07 29.63 7.88
N ALA A 957 1.21 30.09 6.96
CA ALA A 957 0.29 31.20 7.23
C ALA A 957 -1.03 31.06 6.45
N THR A 958 -1.99 31.93 6.74
CA THR A 958 -3.24 32.02 5.96
C THR A 958 -2.98 32.66 4.61
N GLY A 959 -2.15 33.68 4.54
CA GLY A 959 -1.77 34.21 3.24
C GLY A 959 -0.75 35.31 3.28
N VAL A 960 -0.19 35.58 2.11
CA VAL A 960 0.56 36.81 1.84
C VAL A 960 -0.38 37.77 1.15
N GLN A 961 -1.03 38.63 1.93
CA GLN A 961 -2.04 39.55 1.41
C GLN A 961 -1.39 40.77 0.75
N TYR A 962 -1.92 41.21 -0.40
CA TYR A 962 -1.46 42.36 -1.18
C TYR A 962 -0.04 42.26 -1.75
N ARG A 963 0.15 42.74 -2.99
CA ARG A 963 1.45 42.77 -3.69
C ARG A 963 2.57 43.51 -2.92
N SER A 964 2.20 44.40 -2.01
CA SER A 964 3.13 45.18 -1.18
C SER A 964 3.88 44.33 -0.16
N ASN A 965 3.42 43.12 0.13
CA ASN A 965 4.01 42.24 1.13
C ASN A 965 4.93 41.23 0.44
N THR A 966 6.09 41.00 1.05
CA THR A 966 7.17 40.21 0.45
C THR A 966 7.63 39.11 1.40
N LEU A 967 7.78 37.90 0.88
CA LEU A 967 8.45 36.79 1.53
C LEU A 967 9.71 36.43 0.74
N ASP A 968 10.82 36.25 1.43
CA ASP A 968 12.12 35.84 0.87
C ASP A 968 12.66 34.70 1.73
N MET A 969 12.67 33.48 1.22
CA MET A 969 13.08 32.31 2.01
C MET A 969 14.61 32.15 2.00
N GLY A 970 15.25 32.34 0.85
CA GLY A 970 16.68 32.56 0.75
C GLY A 970 17.42 31.35 0.19
N ASN A 971 18.49 30.85 0.83
CA ASN A 971 19.21 29.68 0.32
C ASN A 971 18.97 28.47 1.24
N GLY A 972 18.50 27.36 0.71
CA GLY A 972 18.16 26.15 1.43
C GLY A 972 16.98 25.50 0.73
N ASN A 973 16.60 24.31 1.17
CA ASN A 973 15.41 23.65 0.63
C ASN A 973 14.20 24.06 1.47
N ASP A 974 13.54 25.13 1.05
CA ASP A 974 12.55 25.87 1.80
C ASP A 974 11.12 25.36 1.55
N PHE A 975 10.26 25.49 2.55
CA PHE A 975 8.84 25.15 2.45
C PHE A 975 7.96 26.34 2.82
N ALA A 976 7.04 26.72 1.94
CA ALA A 976 6.07 27.77 2.24
C ALA A 976 4.66 27.32 1.88
N SER A 977 3.73 27.45 2.82
CA SER A 977 2.35 27.00 2.61
C SER A 977 1.37 28.07 3.05
N PHE A 978 0.51 28.47 2.12
CA PHE A 978 -0.48 29.52 2.30
C PHE A 978 -1.86 29.05 1.87
N LYS A 979 -2.91 29.54 2.53
CA LYS A 979 -4.28 29.40 2.01
C LYS A 979 -4.42 30.26 0.75
N ASN A 980 -4.07 31.55 0.81
CA ASN A 980 -4.14 32.50 -0.30
C ASN A 980 -2.82 33.23 -0.57
N ILE A 981 -2.42 33.36 -1.83
CA ILE A 981 -1.21 34.04 -2.27
C ILE A 981 -1.58 35.24 -3.17
N ALA A 982 -1.30 36.46 -2.70
CA ALA A 982 -1.48 37.71 -3.46
C ALA A 982 -0.24 38.63 -3.46
N GLY A 983 0.81 38.26 -2.69
CA GLY A 983 2.05 39.03 -2.52
C GLY A 983 3.19 38.65 -3.47
N THR A 984 4.39 39.10 -3.12
CA THR A 984 5.63 38.68 -3.80
C THR A 984 6.31 37.60 -2.95
N ILE A 985 6.64 36.45 -3.55
CA ILE A 985 7.36 35.36 -2.88
C ILE A 985 8.63 35.06 -3.70
N ASN A 986 9.74 34.95 -3.00
CA ASN A 986 11.01 34.43 -3.51
C ASN A 986 11.38 33.24 -2.63
N MET A 987 11.46 32.03 -3.20
CA MET A 987 11.87 30.84 -2.46
C MET A 987 13.39 30.78 -2.39
N GLY A 988 14.06 30.87 -3.54
CA GLY A 988 15.47 31.26 -3.62
C GLY A 988 16.34 30.16 -4.23
N ALA A 989 17.28 29.57 -3.49
CA ALA A 989 18.14 28.52 -4.05
C ALA A 989 18.14 27.27 -3.18
N GLY A 990 17.87 26.12 -3.77
CA GLY A 990 17.59 24.85 -3.13
C GLY A 990 16.35 24.24 -3.76
N ASN A 991 16.01 23.01 -3.38
CA ASN A 991 14.81 22.33 -3.87
C ASN A 991 13.63 22.72 -2.98
N ASP A 992 12.87 23.71 -3.42
CA ASP A 992 11.85 24.40 -2.64
C ASP A 992 10.43 23.87 -2.91
N ILE A 993 9.54 24.05 -1.93
CA ILE A 993 8.13 23.68 -2.07
C ILE A 993 7.24 24.87 -1.69
N LEU A 994 6.36 25.28 -2.60
CA LEU A 994 5.33 26.28 -2.36
C LEU A 994 3.92 25.68 -2.52
N GLU A 995 3.09 25.81 -1.50
CA GLU A 995 1.70 25.32 -1.54
C GLU A 995 0.66 26.44 -1.47
N ALA A 996 -0.29 26.42 -2.41
CA ALA A 996 -1.53 27.19 -2.37
C ALA A 996 -2.71 26.27 -2.01
N ARG A 997 -3.15 26.32 -0.75
CA ARG A 997 -4.09 25.34 -0.16
C ARG A 997 -5.58 25.63 -0.43
N GLU A 998 -5.95 26.86 -0.81
CA GLU A 998 -7.34 27.20 -1.10
C GLU A 998 -7.84 26.44 -2.35
N THR A 999 -9.04 25.85 -2.26
CA THR A 999 -9.60 25.02 -3.34
C THR A 999 -10.44 25.81 -4.35
N GLY A 1000 -10.85 27.03 -3.98
CA GLY A 1000 -11.48 27.97 -4.91
C GLY A 1000 -10.49 28.78 -5.74
N ASN A 1001 -9.66 29.60 -5.08
CA ASN A 1001 -8.74 30.53 -5.75
C ASN A 1001 -7.51 30.84 -4.89
N GLY A 1002 -6.53 29.94 -4.90
CA GLY A 1002 -5.30 30.06 -4.10
C GLY A 1002 -4.36 31.16 -4.57
N PHE A 1003 -4.40 31.54 -5.85
CA PHE A 1003 -3.61 32.63 -6.42
C PHE A 1003 -4.49 33.87 -6.66
N PHE A 1004 -4.78 34.58 -5.57
CA PHE A 1004 -5.84 35.58 -5.53
C PHE A 1004 -5.39 36.98 -6.01
N TYR A 1005 -6.34 37.77 -6.55
CA TYR A 1005 -6.15 39.16 -6.96
C TYR A 1005 -6.92 40.13 -6.04
N LEU A 1006 -6.21 40.92 -5.24
CA LEU A 1006 -6.75 42.04 -4.47
C LEU A 1006 -6.50 43.38 -5.20
N ALA A 1007 -7.26 44.42 -4.85
CA ALA A 1007 -7.01 45.80 -5.28
C ALA A 1007 -5.64 46.30 -4.78
N GLY A 1008 -4.57 45.93 -5.49
CA GLY A 1008 -3.18 46.12 -5.07
C GLY A 1008 -2.12 45.43 -5.93
N GLY A 1009 -2.47 44.44 -6.75
CA GLY A 1009 -1.57 43.83 -7.74
C GLY A 1009 -1.72 42.31 -7.86
N ASN A 1010 -0.98 41.72 -8.79
CA ASN A 1010 -0.97 40.27 -9.04
C ASN A 1010 0.12 39.58 -8.21
N PRO A 1011 -0.10 38.32 -7.78
CA PRO A 1011 0.94 37.53 -7.12
C PRO A 1011 2.13 37.32 -8.06
N THR A 1012 3.33 37.44 -7.51
CA THR A 1012 4.59 37.22 -8.23
C THR A 1012 5.41 36.23 -7.42
N ILE A 1013 5.63 35.04 -7.98
CA ILE A 1013 6.38 33.96 -7.34
C ILE A 1013 7.60 33.65 -8.20
N ASN A 1014 8.75 33.55 -7.54
CA ASN A 1014 9.99 33.05 -8.09
C ASN A 1014 10.46 31.89 -7.21
N MET A 1015 10.54 30.68 -7.77
CA MET A 1015 10.98 29.49 -7.04
C MET A 1015 12.51 29.48 -6.98
N GLY A 1016 13.19 29.63 -8.12
CA GLY A 1016 14.56 30.11 -8.17
C GLY A 1016 15.52 29.08 -8.75
N ALA A 1017 16.46 28.54 -7.97
CA ALA A 1017 17.42 27.55 -8.48
C ALA A 1017 17.36 26.26 -7.68
N GLY A 1018 17.08 25.14 -8.34
CA GLY A 1018 16.87 23.84 -7.70
C GLY A 1018 15.70 23.12 -8.36
N ASP A 1019 15.44 21.89 -7.94
CA ASP A 1019 14.30 21.14 -8.46
C ASP A 1019 13.06 21.47 -7.60
N ASP A 1020 12.28 22.48 -7.98
CA ASP A 1020 11.23 23.07 -7.16
C ASP A 1020 9.84 22.49 -7.43
N ILE A 1021 8.96 22.58 -6.44
CA ILE A 1021 7.57 22.11 -6.53
C ILE A 1021 6.58 23.20 -6.14
N VAL A 1022 5.63 23.49 -7.04
CA VAL A 1022 4.45 24.31 -6.73
C VAL A 1022 3.21 23.42 -6.65
N ARG A 1023 2.55 23.36 -5.50
CA ARG A 1023 1.30 22.62 -5.30
C ARG A 1023 0.08 23.53 -5.30
N THR A 1024 -0.95 23.13 -6.02
CA THR A 1024 -2.23 23.85 -6.06
C THR A 1024 -3.43 22.93 -5.88
N SER A 1025 -4.43 23.41 -5.14
CA SER A 1025 -5.74 22.76 -5.00
C SER A 1025 -6.86 23.49 -5.74
N SER A 1026 -6.53 24.54 -6.49
CA SER A 1026 -7.48 25.37 -7.23
C SER A 1026 -6.99 25.67 -8.64
N THR A 1027 -7.89 26.24 -9.44
CA THR A 1027 -7.52 26.84 -10.74
C THR A 1027 -6.51 27.96 -10.54
N ILE A 1028 -5.50 28.01 -11.39
CA ILE A 1028 -4.51 29.08 -11.30
C ILE A 1028 -5.05 30.32 -12.03
N ASN A 1029 -4.98 31.47 -11.37
CA ASN A 1029 -5.46 32.74 -11.91
C ASN A 1029 -4.58 33.19 -13.09
N THR A 1030 -5.21 33.53 -14.22
CA THR A 1030 -4.54 34.02 -15.45
C THR A 1030 -3.70 35.29 -15.28
N ARG A 1031 -3.74 35.94 -14.12
CA ARG A 1031 -2.96 37.14 -13.80
C ARG A 1031 -1.75 36.90 -12.92
N ALA A 1032 -1.60 35.71 -12.33
CA ALA A 1032 -0.41 35.35 -11.56
C ALA A 1032 0.84 35.32 -12.45
N SER A 1033 2.01 35.44 -11.85
CA SER A 1033 3.30 35.14 -12.49
C SER A 1033 4.02 34.15 -11.58
N ILE A 1034 4.21 32.92 -12.05
CA ILE A 1034 4.87 31.85 -11.30
C ILE A 1034 6.02 31.36 -12.15
N ASP A 1035 7.23 31.58 -11.67
CA ASP A 1035 8.46 31.20 -12.36
C ASP A 1035 9.14 30.07 -11.58
N GLY A 1036 9.31 28.90 -12.21
CA GLY A 1036 10.07 27.77 -11.63
C GLY A 1036 11.54 28.12 -11.50
N GLY A 1037 12.10 28.73 -12.55
CA GLY A 1037 13.43 29.30 -12.52
C GLY A 1037 14.43 28.43 -13.26
N SER A 1038 15.41 27.86 -12.57
CA SER A 1038 16.44 27.02 -13.17
C SER A 1038 16.52 25.67 -12.48
N ASP A 1039 16.78 24.64 -13.29
CA ASP A 1039 16.83 23.21 -12.94
C ASP A 1039 15.51 22.49 -13.27
N PHE A 1040 15.02 21.50 -12.53
CA PHE A 1040 13.84 20.73 -12.93
C PHE A 1040 12.62 21.02 -12.04
N ASP A 1041 11.68 21.82 -12.55
CA ASP A 1041 10.58 22.34 -11.75
C ASP A 1041 9.24 21.66 -12.07
N THR A 1042 8.44 21.41 -11.03
CA THR A 1042 7.16 20.69 -11.11
C THR A 1042 5.99 21.52 -10.61
N LEU A 1043 4.93 21.64 -11.43
CA LEU A 1043 3.62 22.08 -10.98
C LEU A 1043 2.75 20.85 -10.68
N GLN A 1044 2.26 20.73 -9.44
CA GLN A 1044 1.51 19.57 -8.98
C GLN A 1044 0.09 19.90 -8.52
N PHE A 1045 -0.87 19.09 -8.91
CA PHE A 1045 -2.28 19.22 -8.51
C PHE A 1045 -2.60 18.36 -7.29
N VAL A 1046 -3.24 18.97 -6.29
CA VAL A 1046 -3.62 18.30 -5.04
C VAL A 1046 -5.10 18.55 -4.78
N ASN A 1047 -5.97 17.59 -5.08
CA ASN A 1047 -7.44 17.72 -4.97
C ASN A 1047 -7.94 17.71 -3.52
N ARG A 1048 -7.58 18.72 -2.71
CA ARG A 1048 -7.86 18.75 -1.26
C ARG A 1048 -9.35 18.76 -0.89
N ASP A 1049 -10.24 19.19 -1.78
CA ASP A 1049 -11.69 19.11 -1.60
C ASP A 1049 -12.34 17.95 -2.39
N GLY A 1050 -11.53 17.04 -2.94
CA GLY A 1050 -11.97 15.91 -3.74
C GLY A 1050 -12.61 16.32 -5.07
N LYS A 1051 -12.43 17.56 -5.54
CA LYS A 1051 -12.94 18.03 -6.83
C LYS A 1051 -11.85 18.09 -7.87
N ALA A 1052 -12.20 17.73 -9.10
CA ALA A 1052 -11.35 17.87 -10.26
C ALA A 1052 -10.94 19.33 -10.52
N ILE A 1053 -9.66 19.54 -10.78
CA ILE A 1053 -9.10 20.85 -11.16
C ILE A 1053 -9.13 20.93 -12.69
N THR A 1054 -9.76 21.97 -13.23
CA THR A 1054 -9.78 22.26 -14.67
C THR A 1054 -9.16 23.64 -14.92
N THR A 1055 -7.99 23.71 -15.56
CA THR A 1055 -7.26 24.99 -15.73
C THR A 1055 -6.48 25.09 -17.05
N THR A 1056 -5.96 26.29 -17.34
CA THR A 1056 -4.87 26.52 -18.29
C THR A 1056 -3.57 26.74 -17.53
N ILE A 1057 -2.41 26.53 -18.16
CA ILE A 1057 -1.08 26.78 -17.57
C ILE A 1057 -0.42 28.08 -18.02
N SER A 1058 -1.16 29.00 -18.66
CA SER A 1058 -0.53 30.14 -19.33
C SER A 1058 0.23 31.14 -18.44
N MET A 1059 0.05 31.09 -17.12
CA MET A 1059 0.67 31.98 -16.15
C MET A 1059 1.98 31.45 -15.53
N ILE A 1060 2.41 30.25 -15.90
CA ILE A 1060 3.68 29.67 -15.43
C ILE A 1060 4.78 29.79 -16.51
N SER A 1061 6.03 29.88 -16.05
CA SER A 1061 7.24 29.83 -16.88
C SER A 1061 8.31 28.97 -16.22
N ASN A 1062 9.19 28.39 -17.04
CA ASN A 1062 10.32 27.57 -16.61
C ASN A 1062 9.89 26.40 -15.71
N PHE A 1063 8.81 25.70 -16.09
CA PHE A 1063 8.46 24.39 -15.52
C PHE A 1063 8.76 23.28 -16.52
N GLU A 1064 9.34 22.19 -16.04
CA GLU A 1064 9.66 21.00 -16.84
C GLU A 1064 8.57 19.95 -16.76
N LYS A 1065 7.80 19.96 -15.66
CA LYS A 1065 6.80 18.94 -15.37
C LYS A 1065 5.49 19.55 -14.88
N ILE A 1066 4.39 19.03 -15.41
CA ILE A 1066 3.02 19.27 -14.93
C ILE A 1066 2.46 17.94 -14.46
N ASP A 1067 2.29 17.79 -13.17
CA ASP A 1067 1.75 16.60 -12.53
C ASP A 1067 0.27 16.82 -12.20
N ILE A 1068 -0.61 16.12 -12.93
CA ILE A 1068 -2.07 16.17 -12.74
C ILE A 1068 -2.64 14.91 -12.06
N THR A 1069 -1.80 14.03 -11.52
CA THR A 1069 -2.13 12.74 -10.86
C THR A 1069 -2.91 12.84 -9.54
N GLY A 1070 -3.52 13.99 -9.25
CA GLY A 1070 -4.30 14.16 -8.04
C GLY A 1070 -5.53 13.23 -8.01
N THR A 1071 -6.17 13.10 -6.84
CA THR A 1071 -7.23 12.11 -6.56
C THR A 1071 -8.57 12.30 -7.32
N SER A 1072 -8.61 13.07 -8.41
CA SER A 1072 -9.79 13.35 -9.21
C SER A 1072 -9.41 13.51 -10.67
N ASN A 1073 -10.37 13.31 -11.59
CA ASN A 1073 -10.13 13.43 -13.03
C ASN A 1073 -9.86 14.88 -13.44
N ASN A 1074 -8.60 15.27 -13.37
CA ASN A 1074 -8.11 16.62 -13.60
C ASN A 1074 -8.00 16.92 -15.08
N SER A 1075 -8.07 18.20 -15.43
CA SER A 1075 -7.92 18.63 -16.82
C SER A 1075 -7.08 19.90 -16.96
N VAL A 1076 -6.14 19.84 -17.90
CA VAL A 1076 -5.26 20.96 -18.23
C VAL A 1076 -5.35 21.29 -19.72
N THR A 1077 -5.45 22.58 -20.03
CA THR A 1077 -5.35 23.08 -21.41
C THR A 1077 -3.92 23.57 -21.65
N ILE A 1078 -3.28 23.04 -22.69
CA ILE A 1078 -1.89 23.33 -23.05
C ILE A 1078 -1.84 23.85 -24.49
N SER A 1079 -1.23 25.01 -24.68
CA SER A 1079 -0.94 25.59 -25.99
C SER A 1079 0.53 25.47 -26.37
N ALA A 1080 0.84 25.62 -27.67
CA ALA A 1080 2.24 25.61 -28.13
C ALA A 1080 3.10 26.68 -27.43
N SER A 1081 2.52 27.85 -27.15
CA SER A 1081 3.24 28.90 -26.42
C SER A 1081 3.49 28.54 -24.95
N ASP A 1082 2.66 27.70 -24.34
CA ASP A 1082 2.90 27.23 -22.98
C ASP A 1082 4.10 26.29 -22.94
N VAL A 1083 4.21 25.38 -23.93
CA VAL A 1083 5.40 24.52 -24.11
C VAL A 1083 6.65 25.36 -24.42
N ASP A 1084 6.53 26.44 -25.20
CA ASP A 1084 7.68 27.31 -25.47
C ASP A 1084 8.20 28.06 -24.23
N ARG A 1085 7.37 28.26 -23.20
CA ARG A 1085 7.76 28.91 -21.94
C ARG A 1085 8.15 27.91 -20.86
N ASN A 1086 7.79 26.63 -21.03
CA ASN A 1086 7.89 25.58 -20.03
C ASN A 1086 8.43 24.35 -20.72
N HIS A 1087 9.72 24.08 -20.52
CA HIS A 1087 10.39 22.94 -21.10
C HIS A 1087 11.78 22.77 -20.46
N SER A 1088 12.31 21.56 -20.51
CA SER A 1088 13.63 21.27 -19.98
C SER A 1088 14.74 22.01 -20.71
N ALA A 1089 15.46 22.86 -19.97
CA ALA A 1089 16.68 23.49 -20.44
C ALA A 1089 17.85 22.49 -20.53
N LYS A 1090 17.84 21.46 -19.68
CA LYS A 1090 18.75 20.32 -19.71
C LYS A 1090 18.13 19.16 -20.49
N ALA A 1091 19.00 18.35 -21.08
CA ALA A 1091 18.59 17.14 -21.81
C ALA A 1091 17.86 16.14 -20.91
N THR A 1092 16.64 15.76 -21.29
CA THR A 1092 15.90 14.61 -20.76
C THR A 1092 16.32 13.35 -21.52
N VAL A 1093 16.64 12.26 -20.82
CA VAL A 1093 17.07 10.99 -21.44
C VAL A 1093 15.96 9.95 -21.31
N ASP A 1094 15.53 9.38 -22.43
CA ASP A 1094 14.56 8.28 -22.45
C ASP A 1094 15.20 6.93 -22.09
N ALA A 1095 14.37 5.91 -21.85
CA ALA A 1095 14.81 4.56 -21.49
C ALA A 1095 15.66 3.88 -22.58
N SER A 1096 15.65 4.38 -23.82
CA SER A 1096 16.53 3.90 -24.89
C SER A 1096 17.94 4.53 -24.84
N GLY A 1097 18.15 5.50 -23.94
CA GLY A 1097 19.39 6.27 -23.83
C GLY A 1097 19.46 7.46 -24.79
N LYS A 1098 18.36 7.81 -25.47
CA LYS A 1098 18.32 8.96 -26.37
C LYS A 1098 18.03 10.23 -25.56
N SER A 1099 18.82 11.26 -25.82
CA SER A 1099 18.68 12.59 -25.22
C SER A 1099 17.74 13.48 -26.06
N HIS A 1100 16.84 14.18 -25.38
CA HIS A 1100 15.87 15.12 -25.92
C HIS A 1100 15.97 16.44 -25.14
N ASN A 1101 15.98 17.57 -25.84
CA ASN A 1101 16.03 18.90 -25.22
C ASN A 1101 14.67 19.58 -25.38
N ASN A 1102 14.36 20.54 -24.52
CA ASN A 1102 13.13 21.33 -24.58
C ASN A 1102 11.88 20.42 -24.48
N VAL A 1103 11.86 19.59 -23.44
CA VAL A 1103 10.74 18.67 -23.17
C VAL A 1103 9.88 19.22 -22.03
N LEU A 1104 8.57 19.31 -22.24
CA LEU A 1104 7.58 19.47 -21.18
C LEU A 1104 6.91 18.13 -20.90
N ILE A 1105 6.97 17.65 -19.67
CA ILE A 1105 6.37 16.37 -19.26
C ILE A 1105 5.03 16.63 -18.57
N VAL A 1106 4.02 15.82 -18.89
CA VAL A 1106 2.70 15.83 -18.24
C VAL A 1106 2.39 14.43 -17.75
N ASP A 1107 2.36 14.26 -16.43
CA ASP A 1107 2.00 13.02 -15.73
C ASP A 1107 0.53 13.09 -15.30
N GLY A 1108 -0.18 11.96 -15.37
CA GLY A 1108 -1.60 11.90 -15.02
C GLY A 1108 -2.15 10.49 -15.11
N ASP A 1109 -3.35 10.30 -14.57
CA ASP A 1109 -3.97 9.01 -14.34
C ASP A 1109 -5.04 8.69 -15.39
N ALA A 1110 -5.49 7.43 -15.42
CA ALA A 1110 -6.65 7.04 -16.22
C ALA A 1110 -7.90 7.82 -15.79
N GLY A 1111 -8.39 8.69 -16.68
CA GLY A 1111 -9.53 9.58 -16.42
C GLY A 1111 -9.17 11.07 -16.54
N ASP A 1112 -7.89 11.40 -16.40
CA ASP A 1112 -7.37 12.74 -16.63
C ASP A 1112 -7.42 13.15 -18.10
N LYS A 1113 -7.36 14.47 -18.33
CA LYS A 1113 -7.57 15.04 -19.65
C LYS A 1113 -6.68 16.21 -19.98
N VAL A 1114 -5.89 16.07 -21.05
CA VAL A 1114 -5.14 17.19 -21.65
C VAL A 1114 -5.86 17.70 -22.90
N THR A 1115 -6.22 18.98 -22.90
CA THR A 1115 -6.79 19.66 -24.08
C THR A 1115 -5.70 20.41 -24.82
N LEU A 1116 -5.45 20.03 -26.08
CA LEU A 1116 -4.37 20.60 -26.89
C LEU A 1116 -4.88 21.77 -27.75
N SER A 1117 -4.28 22.96 -27.57
CA SER A 1117 -4.64 24.19 -28.29
C SER A 1117 -3.54 24.62 -29.25
N GLY A 1118 -3.80 24.55 -30.56
CA GLY A 1118 -2.81 24.89 -31.58
C GLY A 1118 -1.67 23.88 -31.74
N ILE A 1119 -1.79 22.69 -31.15
CA ILE A 1119 -0.89 21.54 -31.27
C ILE A 1119 -1.64 20.42 -32.02
N SER A 1120 -0.93 19.63 -32.82
CA SER A 1120 -1.52 18.45 -33.50
C SER A 1120 -2.03 17.44 -32.46
N LYS A 1121 -3.26 16.93 -32.64
CA LYS A 1121 -3.83 15.88 -31.78
C LYS A 1121 -3.28 14.48 -32.05
N ALA A 1122 -2.64 14.28 -33.21
CA ALA A 1122 -1.95 13.02 -33.51
C ALA A 1122 -0.55 13.05 -32.88
N ALA A 1123 -0.25 12.06 -32.04
CA ALA A 1123 1.08 11.86 -31.47
C ALA A 1123 2.10 11.58 -32.58
N SER A 1124 3.31 12.13 -32.44
CA SER A 1124 4.42 11.95 -33.38
C SER A 1124 5.16 10.63 -33.13
N SER A 1125 5.27 10.22 -31.87
CA SER A 1125 5.93 8.99 -31.42
C SER A 1125 5.54 8.67 -29.97
N GLN A 1126 6.11 7.60 -29.41
CA GLN A 1126 6.07 7.30 -27.98
C GLN A 1126 7.49 7.15 -27.43
N VAL A 1127 7.67 7.49 -26.16
CA VAL A 1127 8.91 7.31 -25.41
C VAL A 1127 8.61 6.72 -24.04
N THR A 1128 9.58 6.03 -23.45
CA THR A 1128 9.49 5.56 -22.06
C THR A 1128 10.50 6.34 -21.23
N HIS A 1129 10.07 6.89 -20.10
CA HIS A 1129 10.92 7.65 -19.18
C HIS A 1129 10.52 7.31 -17.75
N GLU A 1130 11.50 7.00 -16.89
CA GLU A 1130 11.29 6.62 -15.48
C GLU A 1130 10.28 5.47 -15.22
N GLY A 1131 10.05 4.61 -16.22
CA GLY A 1131 9.11 3.49 -16.14
C GLY A 1131 7.72 3.77 -16.70
N ASN A 1132 7.42 5.02 -17.04
CA ASN A 1132 6.15 5.45 -17.63
C ASN A 1132 6.27 5.62 -19.15
N THR A 1133 5.15 5.44 -19.86
CA THR A 1133 5.09 5.60 -21.33
C THR A 1133 4.37 6.88 -21.69
N TYR A 1134 4.98 7.69 -22.57
CA TYR A 1134 4.47 9.00 -22.95
C TYR A 1134 4.22 9.08 -24.45
N ASN A 1135 3.08 9.66 -24.82
CA ASN A 1135 2.79 10.12 -26.17
C ASN A 1135 3.49 11.46 -26.42
N VAL A 1136 4.28 11.54 -27.50
CA VAL A 1136 5.05 12.73 -27.85
C VAL A 1136 4.27 13.60 -28.84
N TYR A 1137 4.23 14.91 -28.58
CA TYR A 1137 3.62 15.93 -29.43
C TYR A 1137 4.64 17.02 -29.75
N ASN A 1138 4.90 17.24 -31.04
CA ASN A 1138 5.90 18.23 -31.46
C ASN A 1138 5.26 19.63 -31.58
N THR A 1139 5.88 20.62 -30.95
CA THR A 1139 5.47 22.03 -31.00
C THR A 1139 6.60 22.89 -31.56
N GLY A 1140 6.96 22.69 -32.83
CA GLY A 1140 8.11 23.36 -33.44
C GLY A 1140 9.43 22.65 -33.11
N SER A 1141 10.30 23.29 -32.33
CA SER A 1141 11.58 22.72 -31.86
C SER A 1141 11.49 22.07 -30.47
N ASN A 1142 10.31 22.09 -29.87
CA ASN A 1142 10.07 21.62 -28.51
C ASN A 1142 9.14 20.40 -28.55
N GLU A 1143 9.21 19.58 -27.50
CA GLU A 1143 8.43 18.37 -27.35
C GLU A 1143 7.54 18.44 -26.11
N LEU A 1144 6.29 18.02 -26.26
CA LEU A 1144 5.35 17.83 -25.16
C LEU A 1144 5.12 16.32 -25.00
N TRP A 1145 5.49 15.77 -23.86
CA TRP A 1145 5.32 14.38 -23.50
C TRP A 1145 4.13 14.26 -22.57
N VAL A 1146 3.08 13.57 -22.99
CA VAL A 1146 1.86 13.37 -22.20
C VAL A 1146 1.72 11.90 -21.90
N ASP A 1147 1.48 11.55 -20.63
CA ASP A 1147 1.31 10.16 -20.21
C ASP A 1147 0.29 9.44 -21.11
N SER A 1148 0.59 8.19 -21.47
CA SER A 1148 -0.25 7.38 -22.34
C SER A 1148 -1.64 7.08 -21.78
N ASP A 1149 -1.82 7.15 -20.46
CA ASP A 1149 -3.10 6.89 -19.79
C ASP A 1149 -4.05 8.10 -19.81
N ILE A 1150 -3.56 9.28 -20.19
CA ILE A 1150 -4.34 10.52 -20.24
C ILE A 1150 -5.17 10.61 -21.53
N THR A 1151 -6.42 11.06 -21.39
CA THR A 1151 -7.27 11.35 -22.54
C THR A 1151 -6.88 12.67 -23.22
N ILE A 1152 -6.59 12.63 -24.52
CA ILE A 1152 -6.28 13.82 -25.33
C ILE A 1152 -7.53 14.35 -26.01
N ALA A 1153 -7.78 15.65 -25.87
CA ALA A 1153 -8.99 16.31 -26.36
C ALA A 1153 -8.78 17.47 -27.31
#